data_AF-J4WDE5-F1
#
_entry.id   AF-J4WDE5-F1
#
_cell.length_a   1.000
_cell.length_b   1.000
_cell.length_c   1.000
_cell.angle_alpha   90.00
_cell.angle_beta   90.00
_cell.angle_gamma   90.00
#
_symmetry.space_group_name_H-M   'P 1'
#
loop_
_entity.id
_entity.type
_entity.pdbx_description
1 polymer ?
#
loop_
_entity_poly.entity_id
_entity_poly.type
_entity_poly.pdbx_seq_one_letter_code
_entity_poly.pdbx_strand_id
1 'polypeptide(L)'
;MFYEAIYTRCRKGVDIKTGKEIANDGFKVYSYSKELIDDNIVDIPFFANEIQRVQSYSDPDFMEDAYLYYTPLIGKNFLINFHPISFNPSVEGNFAKRRGNIINQALIGDYSDIYPFEMFRDKEIWNAQERGEAYYYANDPIAQSGRDDIDSPPGMYYVDDIKEFINDGRREALKCAIAFLIKQFSDAEEKSQYMVILDDTASNIELWVAAIEYAFSPKIAANISFATRMDSFVNKNKFKQGEITNGTSNSLADELKSKFRAMVIGVVSSDRQNVSLTRSAQNYGFVLIDGKQKKAMFDIDISDKYFDVVTTYTDEHIEFCREFLQTFGLEIPSPDLFKLLKCYTSLLDEKITVNDYIKAIQDITKFPIYKTRTLRWLYSQANKMLDECIQKDFLGAVSVMNWIENAALVLNDTESSDRLSDIVCNAFEKTLFAKDLIEETNKVWRTINSCGFTQTVSKRVTDHKVILKNAALIANATPEKAVQIAKIYIAASKEISLNEVESAKILAVNCVTACYNCKDDKVMAELVSTFKQFIGVDETEFWFDVAKNCDINIAAYTLDGFLASTADIVSTEKTLIAFCEKLVEKNYEYVVPSAVKQFINNAKSFSEIERLFSNKTLSDIIKKDDIPKVLKYVDDRIGLAKGAIKIAQIIQENRTERTVYPNSAHILGLDAIINKSRKEELSEQLSSFVKQGFPSINNAEFINEFTTSIIKAKLTDKEAVFLLKRIVLQPDTYFKAFLIETNSLISKNGDLWGLAISVASNIKDDDLKQKANTVLSTTLLECNQSIKAINKLEDYVDDDAYDFYSKAAKKAIMTLNDKPKKGLFGFFKK
;
A
#
# COMPACT_ATOMS: atom_id res chain seq x y z
N MET A 1 -7.45 36.02 -23.55
CA MET A 1 -8.45 37.11 -23.47
C MET A 1 -8.26 37.92 -22.21
N PHE A 2 -8.13 39.23 -22.37
CA PHE A 2 -8.13 40.23 -21.32
C PHE A 2 -9.32 41.18 -21.49
N TYR A 3 -9.76 41.79 -20.40
CA TYR A 3 -10.87 42.75 -20.36
C TYR A 3 -10.36 44.07 -19.83
N GLU A 4 -10.97 45.17 -20.26
CA GLU A 4 -10.48 46.52 -19.97
C GLU A 4 -11.54 47.35 -19.25
N ALA A 5 -11.11 48.27 -18.39
CA ALA A 5 -11.94 49.37 -17.92
C ALA A 5 -11.14 50.65 -17.71
N ILE A 6 -11.73 51.80 -18.04
CA ILE A 6 -11.13 53.12 -17.90
C ILE A 6 -11.96 53.93 -16.91
N TYR A 7 -11.38 54.27 -15.77
CA TYR A 7 -11.94 55.18 -14.78
C TYR A 7 -11.26 56.54 -14.86
N THR A 8 -12.04 57.58 -15.13
CA THR A 8 -11.53 58.95 -15.20
C THR A 8 -12.66 59.94 -15.01
N ARG A 9 -12.33 61.22 -14.99
CA ARG A 9 -13.31 62.29 -14.95
C ARG A 9 -13.93 62.48 -16.33
N CYS A 10 -15.24 62.37 -16.41
CA CYS A 10 -15.99 62.45 -17.67
C CYS A 10 -17.40 63.02 -17.43
N ARG A 11 -18.08 63.38 -18.53
CA ARG A 11 -19.47 63.87 -18.49
C ARG A 11 -20.46 62.70 -18.38
N LYS A 12 -20.37 61.77 -19.34
CA LYS A 12 -21.09 60.51 -19.33
C LYS A 12 -20.14 59.37 -18.98
N GLY A 13 -20.62 58.44 -18.18
CA GLY A 13 -19.91 57.23 -17.81
C GLY A 13 -20.89 56.18 -17.32
N VAL A 14 -20.38 55.12 -16.72
CA VAL A 14 -21.15 53.95 -16.30
C VAL A 14 -20.85 53.63 -14.84
N ASP A 15 -21.87 53.23 -14.10
CA ASP A 15 -21.70 52.55 -12.83
C ASP A 15 -21.33 51.09 -13.08
N ILE A 16 -20.06 50.73 -12.91
CA ILE A 16 -19.56 49.37 -13.15
C ILE A 16 -20.26 48.31 -12.27
N LYS A 17 -20.89 48.70 -11.15
CA LYS A 17 -21.64 47.76 -10.29
C LYS A 17 -23.01 47.41 -10.87
N THR A 18 -23.60 48.27 -11.68
CA THR A 18 -24.98 48.11 -12.18
C THR A 18 -25.10 48.14 -13.70
N GLY A 19 -24.02 48.49 -14.42
CA GLY A 19 -24.01 48.70 -15.86
C GLY A 19 -24.79 49.92 -16.34
N LYS A 20 -25.36 50.72 -15.41
CA LYS A 20 -26.23 51.85 -15.75
C LYS A 20 -25.43 53.09 -16.12
N GLU A 21 -25.89 53.78 -17.15
CA GLU A 21 -25.33 55.05 -17.57
C GLU A 21 -25.58 56.14 -16.51
N ILE A 22 -24.56 56.97 -16.28
CA ILE A 22 -24.59 58.12 -15.40
C ILE A 22 -24.22 59.37 -16.22
N ALA A 23 -25.07 60.41 -16.24
CA ALA A 23 -24.92 61.56 -17.14
C ALA A 23 -24.37 62.87 -16.52
N ASN A 24 -24.07 62.90 -15.21
CA ASN A 24 -23.55 64.09 -14.50
C ASN A 24 -22.01 64.24 -14.52
N ASP A 25 -21.45 65.44 -14.46
CA ASP A 25 -19.98 65.57 -14.44
C ASP A 25 -19.35 64.94 -13.17
N GLY A 26 -18.32 64.11 -13.34
CA GLY A 26 -17.64 63.49 -12.20
C GLY A 26 -16.66 62.38 -12.58
N PHE A 27 -16.06 61.74 -11.57
CA PHE A 27 -15.25 60.55 -11.78
C PHE A 27 -16.14 59.32 -11.90
N LYS A 28 -15.96 58.56 -12.98
CA LYS A 28 -16.77 57.38 -13.34
C LYS A 28 -15.96 56.44 -14.21
N VAL A 29 -16.46 55.22 -14.39
CA VAL A 29 -15.94 54.35 -15.45
C VAL A 29 -16.45 54.90 -16.78
N TYR A 30 -15.54 55.43 -17.59
CA TYR A 30 -15.83 55.98 -18.91
C TYR A 30 -16.10 54.87 -19.92
N SER A 31 -15.31 53.80 -19.90
CA SER A 31 -15.41 52.67 -20.83
C SER A 31 -15.07 51.38 -20.10
N TYR A 32 -15.68 50.26 -20.53
CA TYR A 32 -15.39 48.92 -20.01
C TYR A 32 -15.76 47.85 -21.04
N SER A 33 -15.15 46.67 -20.92
CA SER A 33 -15.58 45.45 -21.61
C SER A 33 -16.88 44.94 -20.99
N LYS A 34 -17.94 44.82 -21.78
CA LYS A 34 -19.30 44.51 -21.29
C LYS A 34 -19.35 43.22 -20.47
N GLU A 35 -18.59 42.24 -20.90
CA GLU A 35 -18.43 40.92 -20.29
C GLU A 35 -18.07 41.01 -18.80
N LEU A 36 -17.35 42.07 -18.36
CA LEU A 36 -16.97 42.26 -16.96
C LEU A 36 -18.17 42.24 -16.00
N ILE A 37 -19.30 42.80 -16.40
CA ILE A 37 -20.51 42.89 -15.56
C ILE A 37 -21.36 41.61 -15.67
N ASP A 38 -21.30 40.93 -16.82
CA ASP A 38 -22.21 39.83 -17.15
C ASP A 38 -21.64 38.44 -16.82
N ASP A 39 -20.31 38.26 -16.80
CA ASP A 39 -19.66 36.93 -16.83
C ASP A 39 -18.96 36.48 -15.53
N ASN A 40 -19.23 37.08 -14.36
CA ASN A 40 -18.53 36.74 -13.08
C ASN A 40 -16.99 36.69 -13.20
N ILE A 41 -16.41 37.47 -14.12
CA ILE A 41 -14.98 37.47 -14.43
C ILE A 41 -14.15 37.99 -13.25
N VAL A 42 -14.68 38.98 -12.52
CA VAL A 42 -14.00 39.64 -11.42
C VAL A 42 -14.97 39.85 -10.27
N ASP A 43 -14.45 39.94 -9.05
CA ASP A 43 -15.18 40.50 -7.92
C ASP A 43 -15.45 42.00 -8.17
N ILE A 44 -16.63 42.30 -8.73
CA ILE A 44 -17.01 43.65 -9.15
C ILE A 44 -16.98 44.66 -8.00
N PRO A 45 -17.50 44.39 -6.79
CA PRO A 45 -17.33 45.29 -5.64
C PRO A 45 -15.88 45.59 -5.30
N PHE A 46 -15.01 44.57 -5.24
CA PHE A 46 -13.59 44.76 -4.96
C PHE A 46 -12.91 45.58 -6.05
N PHE A 47 -13.07 45.16 -7.31
CA PHE A 47 -12.53 45.84 -8.47
C PHE A 47 -12.98 47.31 -8.57
N ALA A 48 -14.28 47.57 -8.38
CA ALA A 48 -14.83 48.92 -8.40
C ALA A 48 -14.21 49.81 -7.32
N ASN A 49 -13.90 49.27 -6.14
CA ASN A 49 -13.22 50.04 -5.11
C ASN A 49 -11.75 50.32 -5.50
N GLU A 50 -11.04 49.35 -6.07
CA GLU A 50 -9.63 49.50 -6.42
C GLU A 50 -9.41 50.43 -7.63
N ILE A 51 -10.21 50.31 -8.71
CA ILE A 51 -10.10 51.21 -9.87
C ILE A 51 -10.46 52.66 -9.56
N GLN A 52 -11.19 52.93 -8.48
CA GLN A 52 -11.55 54.28 -8.04
C GLN A 52 -10.50 54.93 -7.14
N ARG A 53 -9.49 54.18 -6.68
CA ARG A 53 -8.48 54.70 -5.75
C ARG A 53 -7.55 55.68 -6.44
N VAL A 54 -7.14 56.68 -5.65
CA VAL A 54 -6.15 57.67 -6.01
C VAL A 54 -4.84 57.30 -5.34
N GLN A 55 -3.73 57.28 -6.09
CA GLN A 55 -2.39 57.08 -5.55
C GLN A 55 -1.77 58.43 -5.14
N SER A 56 -0.65 58.40 -4.41
CA SER A 56 0.04 59.62 -4.01
C SER A 56 0.72 60.28 -5.21
N TYR A 57 0.52 61.59 -5.37
CA TYR A 57 1.15 62.44 -6.38
C TYR A 57 1.13 63.91 -5.93
N SER A 58 1.98 64.74 -6.50
CA SER A 58 2.06 66.18 -6.22
C SER A 58 2.43 66.95 -7.48
N ASP A 59 1.52 67.75 -8.00
CA ASP A 59 1.71 68.55 -9.20
C ASP A 59 2.53 69.84 -8.92
N PRO A 60 3.62 70.14 -9.66
CA PRO A 60 4.17 69.40 -10.82
C PRO A 60 5.31 68.42 -10.47
N ASP A 61 5.73 68.38 -9.21
CA ASP A 61 7.00 67.77 -8.79
C ASP A 61 7.01 66.22 -8.74
N PHE A 62 5.85 65.57 -8.74
CA PHE A 62 5.67 64.12 -8.60
C PHE A 62 4.41 63.68 -9.36
N MET A 63 4.57 63.32 -10.63
CA MET A 63 3.49 63.10 -11.61
C MET A 63 3.68 61.82 -12.45
N GLU A 64 4.57 60.92 -12.03
CA GLU A 64 4.83 59.66 -12.73
C GLU A 64 3.67 58.66 -12.54
N ASP A 65 3.57 57.70 -13.45
CA ASP A 65 2.60 56.60 -13.38
C ASP A 65 2.83 55.66 -12.18
N ALA A 66 1.77 54.97 -11.78
CA ALA A 66 1.84 53.88 -10.82
C ALA A 66 1.11 52.63 -11.34
N TYR A 67 1.64 51.45 -11.03
CA TYR A 67 1.09 50.17 -11.43
C TYR A 67 0.67 49.39 -10.19
N LEU A 68 -0.57 48.89 -10.18
CA LEU A 68 -1.12 48.09 -9.10
C LEU A 68 -1.67 46.78 -9.64
N TYR A 69 -1.03 45.68 -9.26
CA TYR A 69 -1.39 44.32 -9.65
C TYR A 69 -1.99 43.56 -8.47
N TYR A 70 -3.19 43.04 -8.67
CA TYR A 70 -3.96 42.37 -7.65
C TYR A 70 -4.28 40.93 -8.02
N THR A 71 -4.16 40.06 -7.03
CA THR A 71 -4.47 38.63 -7.09
C THR A 71 -5.63 38.34 -6.13
N PRO A 72 -6.88 38.64 -6.53
CA PRO A 72 -8.03 38.51 -5.64
C PRO A 72 -8.32 37.03 -5.32
N LEU A 73 -8.99 36.79 -4.19
CA LEU A 73 -9.44 35.44 -3.81
C LEU A 73 -10.54 34.91 -4.76
N ILE A 74 -11.26 35.81 -5.41
CA ILE A 74 -12.38 35.51 -6.31
C ILE A 74 -12.21 36.30 -7.60
N GLY A 75 -12.36 35.62 -8.73
CA GLY A 75 -12.24 36.21 -10.06
C GLY A 75 -10.81 36.21 -10.60
N LYS A 76 -10.64 36.87 -11.74
CA LYS A 76 -9.36 36.99 -12.46
C LYS A 76 -8.47 38.07 -11.85
N ASN A 77 -7.17 37.95 -12.07
CA ASN A 77 -6.18 38.95 -11.69
C ASN A 77 -6.36 40.22 -12.52
N PHE A 78 -5.94 41.35 -11.98
CA PHE A 78 -6.01 42.62 -12.70
C PHE A 78 -4.86 43.57 -12.38
N LEU A 79 -4.43 44.29 -13.42
CA LEU A 79 -3.38 45.30 -13.39
C LEU A 79 -3.99 46.67 -13.68
N ILE A 80 -3.71 47.66 -12.84
CA ILE A 80 -4.17 49.04 -13.01
C ILE A 80 -2.97 49.95 -13.24
N ASN A 81 -2.99 50.71 -14.34
CA ASN A 81 -2.15 51.88 -14.55
C ASN A 81 -2.88 53.12 -14.04
N PHE A 82 -2.32 53.75 -13.01
CA PHE A 82 -2.71 55.05 -12.50
C PHE A 82 -1.84 56.13 -13.16
N HIS A 83 -2.49 57.05 -13.87
CA HIS A 83 -1.85 58.17 -14.55
C HIS A 83 -2.39 59.50 -14.00
N PRO A 84 -1.58 60.30 -13.27
CA PRO A 84 -1.99 61.62 -12.81
C PRO A 84 -1.88 62.66 -13.94
N ILE A 85 -2.91 63.50 -14.10
CA ILE A 85 -2.94 64.54 -15.14
C ILE A 85 -2.46 65.87 -14.57
N SER A 86 -1.43 66.45 -15.19
CA SER A 86 -0.90 67.76 -14.82
C SER A 86 -1.95 68.86 -15.02
N PHE A 87 -2.11 69.71 -14.02
CA PHE A 87 -2.96 70.88 -14.10
C PHE A 87 -2.30 71.95 -14.98
N ASN A 88 -2.88 72.19 -16.17
CA ASN A 88 -2.46 73.29 -17.03
C ASN A 88 -3.45 74.47 -16.96
N PRO A 89 -3.09 75.59 -16.30
CA PRO A 89 -3.97 76.76 -16.20
C PRO A 89 -4.17 77.52 -17.52
N SER A 90 -3.38 77.24 -18.56
CA SER A 90 -3.47 77.92 -19.86
C SER A 90 -4.53 77.33 -20.79
N VAL A 91 -5.14 76.19 -20.44
CA VAL A 91 -6.18 75.56 -21.25
C VAL A 91 -7.53 76.20 -20.92
N GLU A 92 -8.31 76.58 -21.95
CA GLU A 92 -9.62 77.22 -21.80
C GLU A 92 -10.76 76.24 -22.11
N GLY A 93 -11.87 76.31 -21.36
CA GLY A 93 -13.06 75.46 -21.54
C GLY A 93 -13.65 74.93 -20.23
N ASN A 94 -14.88 74.37 -20.29
CA ASN A 94 -15.56 73.79 -19.11
C ASN A 94 -14.79 72.60 -18.47
N PHE A 95 -13.89 71.97 -19.23
CA PHE A 95 -13.03 70.86 -18.83
C PHE A 95 -11.70 71.30 -18.19
N ALA A 96 -11.28 72.56 -18.35
CA ALA A 96 -9.87 72.92 -18.30
C ALA A 96 -9.33 73.50 -16.97
N LYS A 97 -9.97 73.26 -15.81
CA LYS A 97 -9.60 74.01 -14.58
C LYS A 97 -9.58 73.24 -13.26
N ARG A 98 -9.49 71.91 -13.25
CA ARG A 98 -9.63 71.16 -11.99
C ARG A 98 -8.34 70.41 -11.65
N ARG A 99 -7.67 70.88 -10.59
CA ARG A 99 -6.65 70.11 -9.90
C ARG A 99 -7.23 68.77 -9.47
N GLY A 100 -6.38 67.75 -9.43
CA GLY A 100 -6.76 66.46 -8.87
C GLY A 100 -7.21 65.41 -9.90
N ASN A 101 -6.97 65.62 -11.20
CA ASN A 101 -7.47 64.72 -12.25
C ASN A 101 -6.53 63.53 -12.51
N ILE A 102 -7.13 62.38 -12.83
CA ILE A 102 -6.41 61.11 -13.02
C ILE A 102 -7.09 60.25 -14.10
N ILE A 103 -6.34 59.31 -14.65
CA ILE A 103 -6.85 58.20 -15.46
C ILE A 103 -6.37 56.90 -14.82
N ASN A 104 -7.31 56.02 -14.49
CA ASN A 104 -7.02 54.64 -14.13
C ASN A 104 -7.48 53.74 -15.27
N GLN A 105 -6.53 53.08 -15.93
CA GLN A 105 -6.83 52.06 -16.91
C GLN A 105 -6.53 50.69 -16.30
N ALA A 106 -7.48 49.78 -16.35
CA ALA A 106 -7.39 48.46 -15.76
C ALA A 106 -7.43 47.37 -16.84
N LEU A 107 -6.60 46.35 -16.68
CA LEU A 107 -6.57 45.15 -17.52
C LEU A 107 -6.81 43.91 -16.65
N ILE A 108 -7.87 43.16 -16.93
CA ILE A 108 -8.34 42.01 -16.15
C ILE A 108 -8.19 40.75 -16.99
N GLY A 109 -7.54 39.70 -16.50
CA GLY A 109 -7.37 38.49 -17.30
C GLY A 109 -6.45 37.44 -16.69
N ASP A 110 -5.98 36.55 -17.56
CA ASP A 110 -5.06 35.47 -17.21
C ASP A 110 -3.63 35.85 -17.59
N TYR A 111 -2.77 36.01 -16.58
CA TYR A 111 -1.37 36.38 -16.73
C TYR A 111 -0.44 35.15 -16.69
N SER A 112 -0.97 33.93 -16.79
CA SER A 112 -0.17 32.71 -16.59
C SER A 112 0.98 32.52 -17.58
N ASP A 113 0.93 33.16 -18.76
CA ASP A 113 1.94 33.02 -19.82
C ASP A 113 2.77 34.30 -20.06
N ILE A 114 2.51 35.39 -19.34
CA ILE A 114 3.14 36.71 -19.54
C ILE A 114 3.45 37.31 -18.17
N TYR A 115 4.64 37.88 -17.99
CA TYR A 115 4.93 38.55 -16.72
C TYR A 115 4.15 39.87 -16.63
N PRO A 116 3.46 40.16 -15.51
CA PRO A 116 2.76 41.44 -15.35
C PRO A 116 3.64 42.67 -15.61
N PHE A 117 4.93 42.66 -15.22
CA PHE A 117 5.83 43.79 -15.48
C PHE A 117 6.08 44.06 -16.97
N GLU A 118 5.90 43.08 -17.86
CA GLU A 118 6.10 43.23 -19.31
C GLU A 118 5.10 44.20 -19.93
N MET A 119 4.01 44.51 -19.21
CA MET A 119 3.05 45.52 -19.65
C MET A 119 3.47 46.94 -19.27
N PHE A 120 4.46 47.15 -18.40
CA PHE A 120 4.81 48.50 -17.95
C PHE A 120 5.20 49.40 -19.12
N ARG A 121 4.57 50.59 -19.15
CA ARG A 121 4.80 51.67 -20.11
C ARG A 121 4.54 51.30 -21.57
N ASP A 122 3.90 50.17 -21.82
CA ASP A 122 3.44 49.80 -23.14
C ASP A 122 2.33 50.75 -23.59
N LYS A 123 2.58 51.50 -24.67
CA LYS A 123 1.64 52.52 -25.17
C LYS A 123 0.46 51.94 -25.94
N GLU A 124 0.58 50.73 -26.46
CA GLU A 124 -0.51 50.02 -27.14
C GLU A 124 -1.50 49.44 -26.11
N ILE A 125 -0.97 49.06 -24.94
CA ILE A 125 -1.79 48.67 -23.79
C ILE A 125 -2.35 49.91 -23.09
N TRP A 126 -1.49 50.79 -22.59
CA TRP A 126 -1.85 51.94 -21.77
C TRP A 126 -2.10 53.20 -22.60
N ASN A 127 -3.02 53.11 -23.57
CA ASN A 127 -3.33 54.20 -24.50
C ASN A 127 -4.35 55.22 -23.95
N ALA A 128 -4.95 54.98 -22.78
CA ALA A 128 -5.96 55.88 -22.22
C ALA A 128 -5.37 57.27 -21.91
N GLN A 129 -4.12 57.33 -21.46
CA GLN A 129 -3.41 58.57 -21.17
C GLN A 129 -3.16 59.43 -22.43
N GLU A 130 -2.96 58.81 -23.59
CA GLU A 130 -2.65 59.50 -24.85
C GLU A 130 -3.85 60.30 -25.41
N ARG A 131 -5.08 59.98 -24.96
CA ARG A 131 -6.32 60.66 -25.41
C ARG A 131 -6.52 62.04 -24.75
N GLY A 132 -5.94 62.25 -23.58
CA GLY A 132 -6.06 63.49 -22.79
C GLY A 132 -7.46 63.74 -22.17
N GLU A 133 -7.55 64.64 -21.18
CA GLU A 133 -8.78 64.92 -20.43
C GLU A 133 -9.94 65.42 -21.31
N ALA A 134 -9.65 66.29 -22.28
CA ALA A 134 -10.68 66.90 -23.13
C ALA A 134 -11.47 65.84 -23.93
N TYR A 135 -10.82 64.74 -24.32
CA TYR A 135 -11.46 63.66 -25.05
C TYR A 135 -12.61 63.03 -24.26
N TYR A 136 -12.39 62.72 -22.98
CA TYR A 136 -13.36 62.06 -22.11
C TYR A 136 -14.57 62.93 -21.74
N TYR A 137 -14.46 64.25 -21.94
CA TYR A 137 -15.55 65.21 -21.77
C TYR A 137 -16.33 65.45 -23.06
N ALA A 138 -15.66 65.43 -24.21
CA ALA A 138 -16.24 65.75 -25.50
C ALA A 138 -16.93 64.56 -26.18
N ASN A 139 -16.52 63.33 -25.87
CA ASN A 139 -16.97 62.12 -26.55
C ASN A 139 -17.78 61.20 -25.62
N ASP A 140 -18.83 60.58 -26.16
CA ASP A 140 -19.61 59.58 -25.43
C ASP A 140 -18.79 58.30 -25.17
N PRO A 141 -18.99 57.62 -24.02
CA PRO A 141 -18.45 56.29 -23.73
C PRO A 141 -18.50 55.31 -24.90
N ILE A 142 -17.35 54.78 -25.30
CA ILE A 142 -17.27 53.71 -26.30
C ILE A 142 -17.19 52.38 -25.56
N ALA A 143 -18.04 51.41 -25.91
CA ALA A 143 -17.91 50.05 -25.37
C ALA A 143 -16.62 49.39 -25.88
N GLN A 144 -15.83 48.80 -24.99
CA GLN A 144 -14.65 48.02 -25.35
C GLN A 144 -15.03 46.55 -25.54
N SER A 145 -14.36 45.86 -26.45
CA SER A 145 -14.39 44.40 -26.53
C SER A 145 -13.26 43.80 -25.69
N GLY A 146 -13.34 42.50 -25.40
CA GLY A 146 -12.18 41.76 -24.90
C GLY A 146 -10.99 41.85 -25.87
N ARG A 147 -9.77 41.82 -25.31
CA ARG A 147 -8.48 41.86 -26.00
C ARG A 147 -7.87 40.47 -26.06
N ASP A 148 -7.66 39.96 -27.26
CA ASP A 148 -6.91 38.71 -27.52
C ASP A 148 -5.53 38.98 -28.13
N ASP A 149 -5.19 40.25 -28.34
CA ASP A 149 -3.97 40.73 -29.01
C ASP A 149 -2.77 40.87 -28.08
N ILE A 150 -2.91 40.55 -26.79
CA ILE A 150 -1.87 40.71 -25.77
C ILE A 150 -1.01 39.45 -25.70
N ASP A 151 -0.51 38.98 -26.84
CA ASP A 151 0.45 37.86 -26.91
C ASP A 151 1.87 38.44 -26.99
N SER A 152 2.66 38.32 -25.91
CA SER A 152 4.04 38.84 -25.79
C SER A 152 4.15 40.36 -25.99
N PRO A 153 3.63 41.18 -25.06
CA PRO A 153 3.71 42.63 -25.16
C PRO A 153 5.18 43.09 -25.24
N PRO A 154 5.51 44.08 -26.08
CA PRO A 154 6.89 44.53 -26.26
C PRO A 154 7.51 45.11 -24.99
N GLY A 155 6.70 45.62 -24.05
CA GLY A 155 7.16 46.23 -22.81
C GLY A 155 8.19 47.35 -23.00
N MET A 156 8.55 48.04 -21.91
CA MET A 156 9.68 49.00 -21.96
C MET A 156 10.97 48.41 -21.36
N TYR A 157 10.85 47.46 -20.43
CA TYR A 157 12.00 46.87 -19.74
C TYR A 157 12.37 45.52 -20.34
N TYR A 158 13.56 45.46 -20.94
CA TYR A 158 14.15 44.24 -21.44
C TYR A 158 15.01 43.57 -20.37
N VAL A 159 15.36 42.30 -20.60
CA VAL A 159 16.21 41.53 -19.68
C VAL A 159 17.54 42.23 -19.39
N ASP A 160 18.12 42.89 -20.38
CA ASP A 160 19.38 43.63 -20.23
C ASP A 160 19.25 44.84 -19.30
N ASP A 161 18.11 45.55 -19.30
CA ASP A 161 17.86 46.66 -18.38
C ASP A 161 17.80 46.17 -16.93
N ILE A 162 17.10 45.04 -16.70
CA ILE A 162 17.00 44.39 -15.39
C ILE A 162 18.37 43.92 -14.93
N LYS A 163 19.16 43.33 -15.83
CA LYS A 163 20.51 42.86 -15.56
C LYS A 163 21.45 43.99 -15.15
N GLU A 164 21.44 45.11 -15.86
CA GLU A 164 22.23 46.30 -15.50
C GLU A 164 21.84 46.80 -14.11
N PHE A 165 20.54 46.92 -13.86
CA PHE A 165 19.99 47.35 -12.58
C PHE A 165 20.43 46.48 -11.39
N ILE A 166 20.41 45.15 -11.56
CA ILE A 166 20.82 44.20 -10.51
C ILE A 166 22.34 44.16 -10.32
N ASN A 167 23.11 44.29 -11.40
CA ASN A 167 24.57 44.30 -11.36
C ASN A 167 25.15 45.59 -10.76
N ASP A 168 24.36 46.65 -10.61
CA ASP A 168 24.70 47.85 -9.84
C ASP A 168 24.73 47.61 -8.30
N GLY A 169 25.01 46.39 -7.85
CA GLY A 169 25.17 46.04 -6.43
C GLY A 169 23.87 45.70 -5.68
N ARG A 170 22.77 45.45 -6.40
CA ARG A 170 21.46 45.07 -5.81
C ARG A 170 21.25 43.56 -5.66
N ARG A 171 22.14 42.74 -6.23
CA ARG A 171 22.01 41.27 -6.29
C ARG A 171 21.69 40.62 -4.94
N GLU A 172 22.43 40.92 -3.89
CA GLU A 172 22.20 40.29 -2.58
C GLU A 172 20.84 40.67 -1.97
N ALA A 173 20.41 41.93 -2.13
CA ALA A 173 19.09 42.36 -1.70
C ALA A 173 17.97 41.67 -2.50
N LEU A 174 18.17 41.45 -3.81
CA LEU A 174 17.24 40.67 -4.63
C LEU A 174 17.12 39.22 -4.15
N LYS A 175 18.24 38.55 -3.82
CA LYS A 175 18.21 37.21 -3.23
C LYS A 175 17.37 37.16 -1.97
N CYS A 176 17.55 38.12 -1.06
CA CYS A 176 16.74 38.23 0.14
C CYS A 176 15.26 38.45 -0.17
N ALA A 177 14.92 39.24 -1.19
CA ALA A 177 13.55 39.46 -1.63
C ALA A 177 12.88 38.16 -2.11
N ILE A 178 13.58 37.38 -2.94
CA ILE A 178 13.09 36.11 -3.49
C ILE A 178 12.93 35.07 -2.37
N ALA A 179 13.93 34.95 -1.49
CA ALA A 179 13.88 34.06 -0.33
C ALA A 179 12.71 34.42 0.60
N PHE A 180 12.45 35.72 0.77
CA PHE A 180 11.32 36.20 1.56
C PHE A 180 10.00 35.74 0.96
N LEU A 181 9.80 35.90 -0.35
CA LEU A 181 8.56 35.48 -1.01
C LEU A 181 8.33 33.97 -0.89
N ILE A 182 9.35 33.15 -1.15
CA ILE A 182 9.24 31.69 -0.98
C ILE A 182 8.82 31.34 0.46
N LYS A 183 9.39 32.01 1.46
CA LYS A 183 9.00 31.82 2.87
C LYS A 183 7.56 32.26 3.13
N GLN A 184 7.17 33.46 2.70
CA GLN A 184 5.84 34.01 2.99
C GLN A 184 4.69 33.21 2.37
N PHE A 185 4.88 32.69 1.16
CA PHE A 185 3.89 31.84 0.51
C PHE A 185 3.87 30.40 1.07
N SER A 186 4.88 30.01 1.84
CA SER A 186 4.92 28.72 2.55
C SER A 186 4.35 28.80 3.98
N ASP A 187 4.33 29.99 4.58
CA ASP A 187 3.83 30.22 5.94
C ASP A 187 2.28 30.30 5.96
N ALA A 188 1.67 30.00 7.11
CA ALA A 188 0.23 30.19 7.29
C ALA A 188 -0.14 31.68 7.14
N GLU A 189 -1.26 31.98 6.47
CA GLU A 189 -1.69 33.35 6.13
C GLU A 189 -1.74 34.31 7.33
N GLU A 190 -1.97 33.79 8.54
CA GLU A 190 -2.04 34.57 9.78
C GLU A 190 -0.67 35.14 10.23
N LYS A 191 0.42 34.64 9.65
CA LYS A 191 1.80 35.06 9.94
C LYS A 191 2.42 35.87 8.80
N SER A 192 1.67 36.12 7.73
CA SER A 192 2.21 36.75 6.52
C SER A 192 2.71 38.17 6.80
N GLN A 193 3.98 38.38 6.49
CA GLN A 193 4.59 39.70 6.37
C GLN A 193 4.60 40.12 4.91
N TYR A 194 4.76 41.42 4.67
CA TYR A 194 4.79 42.03 3.34
C TYR A 194 6.14 42.66 3.05
N MET A 195 6.48 42.88 1.79
CA MET A 195 7.76 43.47 1.40
C MET A 195 7.56 44.91 0.95
N VAL A 196 8.36 45.83 1.51
CA VAL A 196 8.34 47.23 1.12
C VAL A 196 9.71 47.65 0.59
N ILE A 197 9.72 48.22 -0.62
CA ILE A 197 10.89 48.77 -1.29
C ILE A 197 10.79 50.29 -1.20
N LEU A 198 11.73 50.93 -0.50
CA LEU A 198 11.69 52.37 -0.25
C LEU A 198 12.94 53.09 -0.73
N ASP A 199 12.83 54.42 -0.82
CA ASP A 199 13.92 55.34 -1.14
C ASP A 199 14.57 55.10 -2.52
N ASP A 200 13.77 54.62 -3.48
CA ASP A 200 14.18 54.51 -4.88
C ASP A 200 13.28 55.34 -5.80
N THR A 201 13.73 55.53 -7.05
CA THR A 201 12.94 56.23 -8.08
C THR A 201 11.79 55.35 -8.58
N ALA A 202 10.75 55.95 -9.17
CA ALA A 202 9.60 55.21 -9.70
C ALA A 202 10.04 54.14 -10.72
N SER A 203 10.90 54.51 -11.67
CA SER A 203 11.46 53.58 -12.66
C SER A 203 12.28 52.44 -12.02
N ASN A 204 13.03 52.71 -10.95
CA ASN A 204 13.79 51.66 -10.27
C ASN A 204 12.89 50.72 -9.45
N ILE A 205 11.77 51.21 -8.93
CA ILE A 205 10.77 50.36 -8.28
C ILE A 205 10.11 49.44 -9.32
N GLU A 206 9.82 49.93 -10.52
CA GLU A 206 9.35 49.09 -11.63
C GLU A 206 10.39 48.00 -11.98
N LEU A 207 11.68 48.36 -12.06
CA LEU A 207 12.77 47.40 -12.28
C LEU A 207 12.97 46.40 -11.13
N TRP A 208 12.70 46.80 -9.88
CA TRP A 208 12.66 45.87 -8.74
C TRP A 208 11.56 44.83 -8.91
N VAL A 209 10.35 45.25 -9.26
CA VAL A 209 9.23 44.32 -9.53
C VAL A 209 9.60 43.38 -10.66
N ALA A 210 10.12 43.91 -11.77
CA ALA A 210 10.58 43.10 -12.90
C ALA A 210 11.63 42.07 -12.47
N ALA A 211 12.64 42.50 -11.70
CA ALA A 211 13.69 41.61 -11.21
C ALA A 211 13.17 40.48 -10.30
N ILE A 212 12.20 40.79 -9.43
CA ILE A 212 11.56 39.83 -8.53
C ILE A 212 10.71 38.84 -9.32
N GLU A 213 9.87 39.31 -10.25
CA GLU A 213 9.01 38.46 -11.06
C GLU A 213 9.83 37.53 -11.96
N TYR A 214 10.91 38.03 -12.55
CA TYR A 214 11.79 37.24 -13.43
C TYR A 214 12.52 36.10 -12.72
N ALA A 215 12.61 36.14 -11.38
CA ALA A 215 13.16 35.04 -10.60
C ALA A 215 12.23 33.82 -10.51
N PHE A 216 11.04 33.90 -11.11
CA PHE A 216 10.02 32.85 -11.18
C PHE A 216 9.52 32.68 -12.62
N SER A 217 8.66 31.69 -12.89
CA SER A 217 7.94 31.60 -14.16
C SER A 217 6.80 32.63 -14.23
N PRO A 218 6.31 33.00 -15.43
CA PRO A 218 5.16 33.88 -15.59
C PRO A 218 3.96 33.42 -14.75
N LYS A 219 3.71 32.10 -14.72
CA LYS A 219 2.62 31.49 -13.94
C LYS A 219 2.73 31.73 -12.43
N ILE A 220 3.94 31.68 -11.89
CA ILE A 220 4.18 31.97 -10.47
C ILE A 220 4.10 33.48 -10.22
N ALA A 221 4.73 34.28 -11.08
CA ALA A 221 4.73 35.74 -10.98
C ALA A 221 3.31 36.32 -11.04
N ALA A 222 2.43 35.73 -11.86
CA ALA A 222 1.02 36.07 -11.93
C ALA A 222 0.28 35.96 -10.58
N ASN A 223 0.82 35.24 -9.60
CA ASN A 223 0.24 35.11 -8.26
C ASN A 223 0.98 35.96 -7.20
N ILE A 224 1.90 36.83 -7.61
CA ILE A 224 2.61 37.76 -6.73
C ILE A 224 2.03 39.16 -6.95
N SER A 225 1.12 39.60 -6.08
CA SER A 225 0.58 40.96 -6.14
C SER A 225 1.65 42.01 -5.83
N PHE A 226 1.63 43.12 -6.56
CA PHE A 226 2.53 44.24 -6.33
C PHE A 226 1.85 45.60 -6.51
N ALA A 227 2.43 46.63 -5.91
CA ALA A 227 2.09 48.02 -6.19
C ALA A 227 3.39 48.83 -6.30
N THR A 228 3.66 49.46 -7.43
CA THR A 228 4.86 50.31 -7.58
C THR A 228 4.74 51.61 -6.79
N ARG A 229 3.51 51.95 -6.38
CA ARG A 229 3.19 53.06 -5.49
C ARG A 229 1.89 52.78 -4.75
N MET A 230 1.83 53.17 -3.49
CA MET A 230 0.62 53.02 -2.68
C MET A 230 0.41 54.22 -1.74
N ASP A 231 -0.70 54.96 -1.89
CA ASP A 231 -0.99 56.12 -1.03
C ASP A 231 -1.31 55.73 0.41
N SER A 232 -0.72 56.39 1.39
CA SER A 232 -1.05 56.20 2.82
C SER A 232 -0.89 54.74 3.27
N PHE A 233 0.16 54.07 2.78
CA PHE A 233 0.46 52.64 2.96
C PHE A 233 0.16 52.12 4.38
N VAL A 234 0.72 52.75 5.41
CA VAL A 234 0.63 52.24 6.79
C VAL A 234 -0.80 52.27 7.35
N ASN A 235 -1.64 53.22 6.92
CA ASN A 235 -2.90 53.54 7.62
C ASN A 235 -4.16 53.23 6.81
N LYS A 236 -4.15 53.40 5.47
CA LYS A 236 -5.37 53.28 4.62
C LYS A 236 -5.32 52.08 3.66
N ASN A 237 -4.17 51.40 3.60
CA ASN A 237 -3.93 50.35 2.61
C ASN A 237 -4.10 48.92 3.09
N LYS A 238 -4.69 48.77 4.27
CA LYS A 238 -5.14 47.47 4.74
C LYS A 238 -6.60 47.22 4.34
N PHE A 239 -6.96 45.97 4.13
CA PHE A 239 -8.34 45.53 3.95
C PHE A 239 -8.66 44.41 4.93
N LYS A 240 -9.94 44.27 5.31
CA LYS A 240 -10.39 43.21 6.21
C LYS A 240 -10.94 42.04 5.40
N GLN A 241 -10.53 40.82 5.75
CA GLN A 241 -11.11 39.60 5.21
C GLN A 241 -12.57 39.51 5.68
N GLY A 242 -13.52 39.78 4.77
CA GLY A 242 -14.96 39.85 5.07
C GLY A 242 -15.63 41.20 4.73
N GLU A 243 -14.89 42.29 4.52
CA GLU A 243 -15.47 43.52 3.91
C GLU A 243 -15.86 43.32 2.43
N ILE A 244 -15.40 42.22 1.84
CA ILE A 244 -15.73 41.75 0.49
C ILE A 244 -17.16 41.16 0.44
N THR A 245 -17.72 40.77 1.59
CA THR A 245 -19.09 40.27 1.70
C THR A 245 -19.91 41.20 2.58
N ASN A 246 -20.87 41.90 1.99
CA ASN A 246 -21.81 42.81 2.66
C ASN A 246 -22.11 42.47 4.14
N GLY A 247 -21.81 43.40 5.05
CA GLY A 247 -22.50 43.51 6.34
C GLY A 247 -21.67 43.25 7.60
N THR A 248 -21.39 44.33 8.33
CA THR A 248 -21.24 44.41 9.80
C THR A 248 -20.31 43.41 10.50
N SER A 249 -19.14 43.88 10.96
CA SER A 249 -18.59 43.44 12.25
C SER A 249 -17.83 44.58 12.96
N ASN A 250 -18.38 44.98 14.11
CA ASN A 250 -17.73 45.82 15.11
C ASN A 250 -17.16 44.88 16.19
N SER A 251 -15.88 44.53 16.12
CA SER A 251 -15.16 44.01 17.29
C SER A 251 -13.71 44.51 17.30
N LEU A 252 -13.22 44.92 18.47
CA LEU A 252 -11.84 45.38 18.67
C LEU A 252 -10.78 44.26 18.49
N ALA A 253 -11.19 42.99 18.40
CA ALA A 253 -10.28 41.87 18.14
C ALA A 253 -9.88 41.74 16.66
N ASP A 254 -10.55 42.46 15.76
CA ASP A 254 -10.40 42.33 14.30
C ASP A 254 -9.31 43.22 13.68
N GLU A 255 -8.68 44.14 14.43
CA GLU A 255 -7.54 44.94 13.93
C GLU A 255 -6.30 44.09 13.59
N LEU A 256 -6.19 42.91 14.21
CA LEU A 256 -5.11 41.92 13.99
C LEU A 256 -5.23 41.13 12.68
N LYS A 257 -6.31 41.28 11.89
CA LYS A 257 -6.53 40.58 10.60
C LYS A 257 -6.54 41.51 9.37
N SER A 258 -5.81 42.62 9.45
CA SER A 258 -5.76 43.62 8.38
C SER A 258 -4.61 43.28 7.39
N LYS A 259 -4.96 42.83 6.18
CA LYS A 259 -4.01 42.43 5.12
C LYS A 259 -3.66 43.63 4.24
N PHE A 260 -2.41 43.76 3.78
CA PHE A 260 -2.09 44.72 2.71
C PHE A 260 -2.55 44.16 1.36
N ARG A 261 -2.90 45.05 0.43
CA ARG A 261 -3.49 44.64 -0.86
C ARG A 261 -2.50 44.07 -1.87
N ALA A 262 -1.21 44.25 -1.63
CA ALA A 262 -0.13 43.77 -2.49
C ALA A 262 1.00 43.18 -1.63
N MET A 263 1.62 42.09 -2.09
CA MET A 263 2.75 41.44 -1.42
C MET A 263 4.04 42.28 -1.49
N VAL A 264 4.30 42.89 -2.66
CA VAL A 264 5.46 43.75 -2.92
C VAL A 264 5.01 45.20 -3.10
N ILE A 265 5.52 46.13 -2.31
CA ILE A 265 5.04 47.51 -2.29
C ILE A 265 6.20 48.49 -2.45
N GLY A 266 6.08 49.38 -3.43
CA GLY A 266 6.99 50.47 -3.69
C GLY A 266 6.60 51.76 -2.97
N VAL A 267 7.59 52.42 -2.37
CA VAL A 267 7.49 53.76 -1.80
C VAL A 267 8.56 54.64 -2.43
N VAL A 268 8.12 55.46 -3.40
CA VAL A 268 9.01 56.33 -4.20
C VAL A 268 9.67 57.40 -3.32
N SER A 269 10.95 57.68 -3.55
CA SER A 269 11.73 58.65 -2.76
C SER A 269 11.18 60.09 -2.77
N SER A 270 10.44 60.47 -3.81
CA SER A 270 9.78 61.78 -3.93
C SER A 270 8.62 61.93 -2.93
N ASP A 271 7.99 60.83 -2.53
CA ASP A 271 6.92 60.79 -1.53
C ASP A 271 7.50 60.78 -0.10
N ARG A 272 8.09 61.92 0.28
CA ARG A 272 8.77 62.09 1.57
C ARG A 272 7.89 61.74 2.77
N GLN A 273 6.59 61.97 2.66
CA GLN A 273 5.63 61.67 3.71
C GLN A 273 5.52 60.16 3.92
N ASN A 274 5.27 59.37 2.87
CA ASN A 274 5.19 57.92 3.01
C ASN A 274 6.55 57.30 3.34
N VAL A 275 7.67 57.81 2.81
CA VAL A 275 9.02 57.37 3.20
C VAL A 275 9.24 57.51 4.71
N SER A 276 8.96 58.70 5.27
CA SER A 276 9.13 58.95 6.70
C SER A 276 8.24 58.06 7.55
N LEU A 277 6.97 57.87 7.13
CA LEU A 277 6.01 57.03 7.85
C LEU A 277 6.46 55.56 7.85
N THR A 278 6.85 55.02 6.70
CA THR A 278 7.31 53.63 6.57
C THR A 278 8.53 53.35 7.44
N ARG A 279 9.53 54.24 7.43
CA ARG A 279 10.73 54.11 8.29
C ARG A 279 10.39 54.12 9.78
N SER A 280 9.38 54.88 10.18
CA SER A 280 8.91 54.92 11.58
C SER A 280 8.03 53.72 11.98
N ALA A 281 7.55 52.94 11.01
CA ALA A 281 6.56 51.87 11.19
C ALA A 281 7.13 50.45 11.00
N GLN A 282 8.44 50.24 11.21
CA GLN A 282 9.09 48.93 10.98
C GLN A 282 8.49 47.75 11.76
N ASN A 283 7.77 48.00 12.87
CA ASN A 283 7.12 46.95 13.67
C ASN A 283 5.74 46.49 13.15
N TYR A 284 5.28 46.97 11.99
CA TYR A 284 3.88 46.80 11.52
C TYR A 284 3.66 45.63 10.54
N GLY A 285 4.43 44.55 10.64
CA GLY A 285 4.19 43.32 9.87
C GLY A 285 4.66 43.36 8.41
N PHE A 286 5.71 44.13 8.12
CA PHE A 286 6.40 44.12 6.83
C PHE A 286 7.91 44.16 7.01
N VAL A 287 8.65 43.74 5.99
CA VAL A 287 10.12 43.83 5.88
C VAL A 287 10.51 44.90 4.86
N LEU A 288 11.75 45.37 4.92
CA LEU A 288 12.20 46.51 4.11
C LEU A 288 13.39 46.20 3.22
N ILE A 289 13.38 46.77 2.02
CA ILE A 289 14.52 46.89 1.12
C ILE A 289 14.80 48.38 0.91
N ASP A 290 15.95 48.86 1.38
CA ASP A 290 16.41 50.23 1.13
C ASP A 290 17.02 50.27 -0.29
N GLY A 291 16.27 50.81 -1.25
CA GLY A 291 16.68 50.89 -2.66
C GLY A 291 17.87 51.82 -2.89
N LYS A 292 18.02 52.86 -2.06
CA LYS A 292 19.16 53.79 -2.10
C LYS A 292 20.45 53.12 -1.63
N GLN A 293 20.38 52.37 -0.54
CA GLN A 293 21.52 51.61 0.00
C GLN A 293 21.72 50.26 -0.69
N LYS A 294 20.73 49.82 -1.49
CA LYS A 294 20.71 48.55 -2.22
C LYS A 294 20.80 47.33 -1.30
N LYS A 295 20.14 47.41 -0.14
CA LYS A 295 20.25 46.41 0.94
C LYS A 295 18.88 45.98 1.46
N ALA A 296 18.75 44.70 1.73
CA ALA A 296 17.67 44.17 2.58
C ALA A 296 17.94 44.56 4.04
N MET A 297 16.91 45.06 4.73
CA MET A 297 16.96 45.42 6.15
C MET A 297 16.35 44.32 7.03
N PHE A 298 16.56 43.06 6.66
CA PHE A 298 16.09 41.88 7.35
C PHE A 298 17.01 40.70 7.03
N ASP A 299 17.07 39.74 7.95
CA ASP A 299 17.88 38.54 7.80
C ASP A 299 17.03 37.38 7.29
N ILE A 300 17.53 36.70 6.26
CA ILE A 300 16.92 35.48 5.71
C ILE A 300 18.01 34.59 5.11
N ASP A 301 17.77 33.27 5.14
CA ASP A 301 18.69 32.31 4.55
C ASP A 301 18.63 32.37 3.01
N ILE A 302 19.78 32.62 2.40
CA ILE A 302 19.99 32.70 0.95
C ILE A 302 21.06 31.70 0.48
N SER A 303 21.32 30.65 1.27
CA SER A 303 22.41 29.69 1.01
C SER A 303 22.14 28.69 -0.13
N ASP A 304 20.88 28.50 -0.55
CA ASP A 304 20.55 27.60 -1.65
C ASP A 304 21.00 28.18 -3.01
N LYS A 305 21.57 27.31 -3.86
CA LYS A 305 22.08 27.68 -5.20
C LYS A 305 21.00 28.30 -6.10
N TYR A 306 19.73 28.05 -5.82
CA TYR A 306 18.61 28.70 -6.51
C TYR A 306 18.78 30.21 -6.62
N PHE A 307 19.08 30.87 -5.49
CA PHE A 307 19.19 32.33 -5.45
C PHE A 307 20.36 32.87 -6.27
N ASP A 308 21.43 32.10 -6.43
CA ASP A 308 22.53 32.47 -7.30
C ASP A 308 22.12 32.42 -8.77
N VAL A 309 21.43 31.36 -9.20
CA VAL A 309 21.03 31.17 -10.60
C VAL A 309 20.02 32.23 -11.04
N VAL A 310 18.97 32.44 -10.25
CA VAL A 310 17.84 33.32 -10.62
C VAL A 310 18.13 34.81 -10.48
N THR A 311 19.37 35.18 -10.16
CA THR A 311 19.81 36.58 -10.10
C THR A 311 20.96 36.89 -11.08
N THR A 312 21.26 35.98 -12.02
CA THR A 312 22.35 36.15 -13.00
C THR A 312 21.94 36.86 -14.30
N TYR A 313 20.70 36.65 -14.75
CA TYR A 313 20.20 37.11 -16.08
C TYR A 313 21.11 36.66 -17.23
N THR A 314 21.48 35.38 -17.17
CA THR A 314 22.13 34.63 -18.25
C THR A 314 21.08 33.83 -19.02
N ASP A 315 21.45 33.25 -20.17
CA ASP A 315 20.56 32.36 -20.93
C ASP A 315 20.07 31.19 -20.05
N GLU A 316 20.94 30.64 -19.18
CA GLU A 316 20.57 29.60 -18.22
C GLU A 316 19.44 30.05 -17.26
N HIS A 317 19.52 31.29 -16.75
CA HIS A 317 18.47 31.86 -15.91
C HIS A 317 17.16 31.97 -16.68
N ILE A 318 17.20 32.52 -17.90
CA ILE A 318 16.02 32.76 -18.73
C ILE A 318 15.35 31.44 -19.10
N GLU A 319 16.12 30.47 -19.61
CA GLU A 319 15.62 29.13 -19.96
C GLU A 319 15.03 28.42 -18.75
N PHE A 320 15.66 28.51 -17.59
CA PHE A 320 15.15 27.90 -16.36
C PHE A 320 13.83 28.54 -15.91
N CYS A 321 13.78 29.85 -15.70
CA CYS A 321 12.61 30.52 -15.14
C CYS A 321 11.45 30.62 -16.14
N ARG A 322 11.71 31.06 -17.38
CA ARG A 322 10.66 31.34 -18.36
C ARG A 322 10.21 30.10 -19.11
N GLU A 323 11.10 29.14 -19.38
CA GLU A 323 10.75 27.96 -20.19
C GLU A 323 10.56 26.69 -19.35
N PHE A 324 11.56 26.32 -18.54
CA PHE A 324 11.53 25.07 -17.78
C PHE A 324 10.46 25.10 -16.68
N LEU A 325 10.47 26.11 -15.80
CA LEU A 325 9.47 26.21 -14.73
C LEU A 325 8.05 26.37 -15.28
N GLN A 326 7.86 27.04 -16.42
CA GLN A 326 6.55 27.21 -17.07
C GLN A 326 5.92 25.88 -17.50
N THR A 327 6.75 24.85 -17.70
CA THR A 327 6.32 23.48 -18.04
C THR A 327 5.63 22.80 -16.87
N PHE A 328 5.95 23.17 -15.62
CA PHE A 328 5.42 22.53 -14.42
C PHE A 328 4.35 23.42 -13.76
N GLY A 329 3.29 22.81 -13.25
CA GLY A 329 2.12 23.46 -12.67
C GLY A 329 2.34 24.01 -11.27
N LEU A 330 3.41 24.78 -11.08
CA LEU A 330 3.61 25.59 -9.88
C LEU A 330 2.97 26.96 -10.10
N GLU A 331 2.03 27.31 -9.24
CA GLU A 331 1.29 28.57 -9.31
C GLU A 331 1.81 29.60 -8.29
N ILE A 332 2.49 29.18 -7.23
CA ILE A 332 2.99 30.08 -6.17
C ILE A 332 4.46 29.82 -5.83
N PRO A 333 5.19 30.84 -5.30
CA PRO A 333 6.55 30.65 -4.80
C PRO A 333 6.61 29.57 -3.71
N SER A 334 7.51 28.60 -3.86
CA SER A 334 7.64 27.51 -2.88
C SER A 334 9.02 26.85 -2.88
N PRO A 335 9.39 26.10 -1.82
CA PRO A 335 10.66 25.37 -1.74
C PRO A 335 10.84 24.30 -2.83
N ASP A 336 9.76 23.89 -3.51
CA ASP A 336 9.83 22.94 -4.63
C ASP A 336 10.67 23.48 -5.80
N LEU A 337 10.84 24.80 -5.90
CA LEU A 337 11.73 25.45 -6.85
C LEU A 337 13.20 24.99 -6.73
N PHE A 338 13.67 24.74 -5.50
CA PHE A 338 15.04 24.26 -5.26
C PHE A 338 15.22 22.85 -5.82
N LYS A 339 14.19 22.03 -5.71
CA LYS A 339 14.18 20.67 -6.24
C LYS A 339 14.12 20.69 -7.77
N LEU A 340 13.31 21.57 -8.35
CA LEU A 340 13.21 21.74 -9.80
C LEU A 340 14.51 22.25 -10.41
N LEU A 341 15.23 23.17 -9.75
CA LEU A 341 16.55 23.58 -10.23
C LEU A 341 17.54 22.41 -10.24
N LYS A 342 17.56 21.59 -9.19
CA LYS A 342 18.41 20.38 -9.16
C LYS A 342 18.08 19.42 -10.31
N CYS A 343 16.78 19.23 -10.59
CA CYS A 343 16.32 18.41 -11.71
C CYS A 343 16.77 19.01 -13.05
N TYR A 344 16.55 20.31 -13.26
CA TYR A 344 16.98 21.03 -14.45
C TYR A 344 18.48 20.87 -14.70
N THR A 345 19.31 21.17 -13.70
CA THR A 345 20.76 21.04 -13.83
C THR A 345 21.22 19.61 -14.09
N SER A 346 20.51 18.61 -13.55
CA SER A 346 20.84 17.20 -13.80
C SER A 346 20.46 16.82 -15.23
N LEU A 347 19.25 17.17 -15.68
CA LEU A 347 18.73 16.83 -17.01
C LEU A 347 19.50 17.49 -18.16
N LEU A 348 20.22 18.59 -17.87
CA LEU A 348 21.13 19.23 -18.82
C LEU A 348 22.54 18.62 -18.85
N ASP A 349 22.91 17.80 -17.85
CA ASP A 349 24.23 17.17 -17.82
C ASP A 349 24.35 16.07 -18.87
N GLU A 350 25.18 16.29 -19.90
CA GLU A 350 25.46 15.30 -20.95
C GLU A 350 26.04 13.97 -20.40
N LYS A 351 26.57 13.98 -19.18
CA LYS A 351 27.15 12.81 -18.50
C LYS A 351 26.26 12.24 -17.42
N ILE A 352 24.98 12.61 -17.37
CA ILE A 352 24.04 12.11 -16.37
C ILE A 352 24.01 10.58 -16.36
N THR A 353 24.09 9.99 -15.16
CA THR A 353 23.94 8.54 -15.03
C THR A 353 22.47 8.14 -15.14
N VAL A 354 22.19 6.90 -15.56
CA VAL A 354 20.80 6.40 -15.65
C VAL A 354 20.05 6.50 -14.32
N ASN A 355 20.71 6.23 -13.19
CA ASN A 355 20.09 6.33 -11.88
C ASN A 355 19.74 7.78 -11.52
N ASP A 356 20.63 8.73 -11.83
CA ASP A 356 20.37 10.15 -11.59
C ASP A 356 19.27 10.68 -12.52
N TYR A 357 19.22 10.19 -13.77
CA TYR A 357 18.17 10.50 -14.73
C TYR A 357 16.80 10.04 -14.24
N ILE A 358 16.69 8.76 -13.83
CA ILE A 358 15.46 8.19 -13.27
C ILE A 358 14.99 9.03 -12.08
N LYS A 359 15.90 9.38 -11.17
CA LYS A 359 15.58 10.19 -9.99
C LYS A 359 15.08 11.59 -10.36
N ALA A 360 15.72 12.25 -11.32
CA ALA A 360 15.29 13.56 -11.81
C ALA A 360 13.88 13.48 -12.43
N ILE A 361 13.60 12.47 -13.24
CA ILE A 361 12.26 12.26 -13.83
C ILE A 361 11.21 11.96 -12.75
N GLN A 362 11.52 11.08 -11.79
CA GLN A 362 10.65 10.81 -10.64
C GLN A 362 10.30 12.10 -9.87
N ASP A 363 11.30 12.94 -9.65
CA ASP A 363 11.16 14.18 -8.90
C ASP A 363 10.29 15.22 -9.60
N ILE A 364 10.24 15.23 -10.94
CA ILE A 364 9.36 16.11 -11.73
C ILE A 364 7.97 15.50 -12.00
N THR A 365 7.81 14.18 -11.90
CA THR A 365 6.54 13.48 -12.22
C THR A 365 5.39 13.88 -11.29
N LYS A 366 5.69 14.40 -10.10
CA LYS A 366 4.70 14.85 -9.13
C LYS A 366 3.99 16.17 -9.52
N PHE A 367 4.53 16.92 -10.46
CA PHE A 367 3.97 18.21 -10.86
C PHE A 367 3.04 18.04 -12.08
N PRO A 368 1.91 18.78 -12.13
CA PRO A 368 1.14 18.91 -13.36
C PRO A 368 2.04 19.44 -14.48
N ILE A 369 1.84 19.01 -15.72
CA ILE A 369 2.65 19.44 -16.86
C ILE A 369 1.82 20.19 -17.91
N TYR A 370 2.40 21.22 -18.49
CA TYR A 370 1.77 22.09 -19.48
C TYR A 370 2.50 22.02 -20.82
N LYS A 371 1.75 22.27 -21.89
CA LYS A 371 2.27 22.21 -23.25
C LYS A 371 3.23 23.37 -23.53
N THR A 372 4.52 23.11 -23.46
CA THR A 372 5.60 24.07 -23.76
C THR A 372 6.58 23.48 -24.79
N ARG A 373 7.53 24.30 -25.28
CA ARG A 373 8.66 23.82 -26.10
C ARG A 373 9.55 22.87 -25.29
N THR A 374 9.81 23.20 -24.04
CA THR A 374 10.64 22.41 -23.12
C THR A 374 10.03 21.05 -22.82
N LEU A 375 8.70 20.95 -22.69
CA LEU A 375 8.02 19.67 -22.56
C LEU A 375 8.34 18.75 -23.75
N ARG A 376 8.29 19.26 -24.98
CA ARG A 376 8.60 18.45 -26.18
C ARG A 376 10.04 17.96 -26.17
N TRP A 377 10.99 18.80 -25.75
CA TRP A 377 12.38 18.41 -25.61
C TRP A 377 12.56 17.33 -24.55
N LEU A 378 12.07 17.55 -23.33
CA LEU A 378 12.12 16.57 -22.23
C LEU A 378 11.48 15.24 -22.65
N TYR A 379 10.34 15.31 -23.34
CA TYR A 379 9.60 14.16 -23.85
C TYR A 379 10.44 13.36 -24.86
N SER A 380 11.10 14.04 -25.80
CA SER A 380 12.00 13.39 -26.74
C SER A 380 13.21 12.75 -26.04
N GLN A 381 13.79 13.41 -25.04
CA GLN A 381 14.93 12.87 -24.29
C GLN A 381 14.54 11.64 -23.46
N ALA A 382 13.40 11.67 -22.78
CA ALA A 382 12.91 10.53 -22.02
C ALA A 382 12.67 9.31 -22.91
N ASN A 383 12.09 9.52 -24.10
CA ASN A 383 11.93 8.44 -25.07
C ASN A 383 13.26 7.85 -25.53
N LYS A 384 14.31 8.67 -25.73
CA LYS A 384 15.65 8.19 -26.10
C LYS A 384 16.34 7.42 -24.96
N MET A 385 16.21 7.90 -23.72
CA MET A 385 16.84 7.32 -22.54
C MET A 385 16.12 6.06 -22.02
N LEU A 386 14.87 5.84 -22.44
CA LEU A 386 14.02 4.80 -21.90
C LEU A 386 14.63 3.40 -22.03
N ASP A 387 15.21 3.06 -23.19
CA ASP A 387 15.79 1.72 -23.41
C ASP A 387 16.97 1.45 -22.46
N GLU A 388 17.81 2.45 -22.21
CA GLU A 388 18.93 2.33 -21.27
C GLU A 388 18.43 2.22 -19.82
N CYS A 389 17.36 2.97 -19.49
CA CYS A 389 16.69 2.85 -18.19
C CYS A 389 16.14 1.43 -17.98
N ILE A 390 15.43 0.88 -18.96
CA ILE A 390 14.86 -0.47 -18.91
C ILE A 390 15.96 -1.53 -18.69
N GLN A 391 17.11 -1.38 -19.37
CA GLN A 391 18.21 -2.33 -19.27
C GLN A 391 18.94 -2.28 -17.91
N LYS A 392 19.11 -1.09 -17.32
CA LYS A 392 19.85 -0.93 -16.06
C LYS A 392 18.97 -1.04 -14.80
N ASP A 393 17.79 -0.44 -14.81
CA ASP A 393 16.84 -0.45 -13.69
C ASP A 393 15.41 -0.38 -14.21
N PHE A 394 14.82 -1.55 -14.45
CA PHE A 394 13.44 -1.66 -14.91
C PHE A 394 12.44 -0.99 -13.96
N LEU A 395 12.62 -1.12 -12.64
CA LEU A 395 11.69 -0.54 -11.66
C LEU A 395 11.72 0.98 -11.71
N GLY A 396 12.92 1.56 -11.79
CA GLY A 396 13.09 2.99 -11.99
C GLY A 396 12.56 3.47 -13.35
N ALA A 397 12.74 2.67 -14.41
CA ALA A 397 12.21 2.97 -15.74
C ALA A 397 10.68 3.06 -15.77
N VAL A 398 9.95 2.36 -14.90
CA VAL A 398 8.47 2.50 -14.81
C VAL A 398 8.07 3.94 -14.49
N SER A 399 8.83 4.66 -13.65
CA SER A 399 8.56 6.07 -13.39
C SER A 399 8.78 6.94 -14.62
N VAL A 400 9.82 6.63 -15.42
CA VAL A 400 10.08 7.31 -16.69
C VAL A 400 8.94 7.05 -17.69
N MET A 401 8.46 5.81 -17.79
CA MET A 401 7.33 5.46 -18.66
C MET A 401 6.04 6.19 -18.25
N ASN A 402 5.75 6.25 -16.94
CA ASN A 402 4.61 7.00 -16.42
C ASN A 402 4.70 8.50 -16.73
N TRP A 403 5.91 9.08 -16.65
CA TRP A 403 6.14 10.46 -17.05
C TRP A 403 5.94 10.68 -18.56
N ILE A 404 6.45 9.77 -19.40
CA ILE A 404 6.26 9.80 -20.86
C ILE A 404 4.77 9.70 -21.20
N GLU A 405 4.01 8.83 -20.52
CA GLU A 405 2.56 8.69 -20.73
C GLU A 405 1.82 10.00 -20.40
N ASN A 406 2.10 10.60 -19.25
CA ASN A 406 1.52 11.90 -18.87
C ASN A 406 1.86 12.99 -19.90
N ALA A 407 3.12 13.04 -20.34
CA ALA A 407 3.57 14.01 -21.34
C ALA A 407 2.94 13.77 -22.72
N ALA A 408 2.77 12.51 -23.11
CA ALA A 408 2.11 12.13 -24.36
C ALA A 408 0.65 12.59 -24.38
N LEU A 409 -0.08 12.48 -23.26
CA LEU A 409 -1.45 13.00 -23.13
C LEU A 409 -1.51 14.51 -23.38
N VAL A 410 -0.60 15.29 -22.78
CA VAL A 410 -0.55 16.75 -22.98
C VAL A 410 -0.12 17.13 -24.41
N LEU A 411 0.75 16.33 -25.02
CA LEU A 411 1.23 16.53 -26.38
C LEU A 411 0.29 15.95 -27.45
N ASN A 412 -0.76 15.22 -27.07
CA ASN A 412 -1.67 14.47 -27.94
C ASN A 412 -0.96 13.40 -28.80
N ASP A 413 0.04 12.70 -28.25
CA ASP A 413 0.63 11.51 -28.87
C ASP A 413 -0.07 10.24 -28.37
N THR A 414 -0.95 9.70 -29.20
CA THR A 414 -1.72 8.50 -28.87
C THR A 414 -0.95 7.19 -29.10
N GLU A 415 0.14 7.18 -29.89
CA GLU A 415 0.89 5.96 -30.19
C GLU A 415 1.80 5.52 -29.03
N SER A 416 2.22 6.48 -28.20
CA SER A 416 3.14 6.22 -27.10
C SER A 416 2.55 5.35 -25.99
N SER A 417 1.25 5.49 -25.66
CA SER A 417 0.63 4.68 -24.61
C SER A 417 0.61 3.19 -24.98
N ASP A 418 0.29 2.86 -26.24
CA ASP A 418 0.29 1.49 -26.75
C ASP A 418 1.70 0.88 -26.70
N ARG A 419 2.71 1.62 -27.18
CA ARG A 419 4.11 1.18 -27.15
C ARG A 419 4.62 0.94 -25.73
N LEU A 420 4.33 1.84 -24.79
CA LEU A 420 4.74 1.71 -23.38
C LEU A 420 4.03 0.53 -22.71
N SER A 421 2.73 0.38 -22.97
CA SER A 421 1.94 -0.75 -22.51
C SER A 421 2.54 -2.08 -22.96
N ASP A 422 2.94 -2.19 -24.22
CA ASP A 422 3.61 -3.39 -24.76
C ASP A 422 4.95 -3.66 -24.07
N ILE A 423 5.77 -2.64 -23.82
CA ILE A 423 7.05 -2.77 -23.11
C ILE A 423 6.83 -3.33 -21.70
N VAL A 424 5.92 -2.73 -20.91
CA VAL A 424 5.63 -3.13 -19.54
C VAL A 424 5.04 -4.54 -19.51
N CYS A 425 4.08 -4.83 -20.40
CA CYS A 425 3.47 -6.15 -20.52
C CYS A 425 4.50 -7.23 -20.84
N ASN A 426 5.38 -7.00 -21.83
CA ASN A 426 6.40 -7.97 -22.21
C ASN A 426 7.46 -8.18 -21.12
N ALA A 427 7.86 -7.13 -20.41
CA ALA A 427 8.79 -7.24 -19.29
C ALA A 427 8.16 -8.00 -18.11
N PHE A 428 6.91 -7.67 -17.74
CA PHE A 428 6.22 -8.37 -16.67
C PHE A 428 5.92 -9.83 -17.03
N GLU A 429 5.50 -10.13 -18.25
CA GLU A 429 5.30 -11.51 -18.72
C GLU A 429 6.59 -12.33 -18.56
N LYS A 430 7.74 -11.78 -18.97
CA LYS A 430 9.05 -12.43 -18.81
C LYS A 430 9.39 -12.69 -17.35
N THR A 431 9.23 -11.70 -16.46
CA THR A 431 9.55 -11.86 -15.03
C THR A 431 8.57 -12.81 -14.33
N LEU A 432 7.28 -12.74 -14.66
CA LEU A 432 6.22 -13.57 -14.07
C LEU A 432 6.46 -15.06 -14.35
N PHE A 433 6.82 -15.41 -15.58
CA PHE A 433 7.02 -16.81 -16.00
C PHE A 433 8.48 -17.29 -15.95
N ALA A 434 9.42 -16.43 -15.52
CA ALA A 434 10.79 -16.83 -15.28
C ALA A 434 10.91 -17.77 -14.07
N LYS A 435 11.82 -18.74 -14.19
CA LYS A 435 12.12 -19.69 -13.12
C LYS A 435 12.80 -18.96 -11.95
N ASP A 436 12.33 -19.20 -10.73
CA ASP A 436 12.94 -18.77 -9.46
C ASP A 436 12.97 -17.25 -9.13
N LEU A 437 12.25 -16.40 -9.88
CA LEU A 437 12.17 -14.94 -9.62
C LEU A 437 10.96 -14.52 -8.76
N ILE A 438 10.75 -15.14 -7.59
CA ILE A 438 9.57 -14.87 -6.74
C ILE A 438 9.60 -13.44 -6.18
N GLU A 439 10.68 -13.03 -5.50
CA GLU A 439 10.75 -11.71 -4.86
C GLU A 439 10.66 -10.57 -5.88
N GLU A 440 11.37 -10.70 -7.00
CA GLU A 440 11.39 -9.70 -8.07
C GLU A 440 10.02 -9.54 -8.72
N THR A 441 9.32 -10.64 -9.02
CA THR A 441 7.96 -10.59 -9.56
C THR A 441 7.01 -9.84 -8.63
N ASN A 442 7.10 -10.06 -7.31
CA ASN A 442 6.28 -9.34 -6.33
C ASN A 442 6.64 -7.85 -6.28
N LYS A 443 7.93 -7.49 -6.38
CA LYS A 443 8.37 -6.09 -6.44
C LYS A 443 7.80 -5.41 -7.68
N VAL A 444 7.97 -6.01 -8.85
CA VAL A 444 7.46 -5.46 -10.12
C VAL A 444 5.94 -5.34 -10.09
N TRP A 445 5.21 -6.36 -9.60
CA TRP A 445 3.74 -6.32 -9.48
C TRP A 445 3.27 -5.18 -8.57
N ARG A 446 3.92 -4.95 -7.42
CA ARG A 446 3.59 -3.83 -6.54
C ARG A 446 3.84 -2.47 -7.20
N THR A 447 4.95 -2.34 -7.94
CA THR A 447 5.25 -1.11 -8.68
C THR A 447 4.21 -0.86 -9.78
N ILE A 448 3.82 -1.90 -10.52
CA ILE A 448 2.77 -1.81 -11.55
C ILE A 448 1.44 -1.39 -10.93
N ASN A 449 1.04 -2.00 -9.82
CA ASN A 449 -0.21 -1.65 -9.11
C ASN A 449 -0.24 -0.21 -8.57
N SER A 450 0.92 0.42 -8.45
CA SER A 450 1.04 1.82 -8.03
C SER A 450 1.11 2.82 -9.19
N CYS A 451 1.06 2.36 -10.44
CA CYS A 451 1.17 3.20 -11.63
C CYS A 451 0.01 2.99 -12.62
N GLY A 452 -0.02 3.80 -13.69
CA GLY A 452 -1.07 3.80 -14.72
C GLY A 452 -1.22 2.49 -15.51
N PHE A 453 -0.25 1.56 -15.45
CA PHE A 453 -0.23 0.36 -16.29
C PHE A 453 -1.00 -0.85 -15.71
N THR A 454 -1.58 -0.73 -14.51
CA THR A 454 -2.23 -1.86 -13.78
C THR A 454 -3.29 -2.57 -14.63
N GLN A 455 -4.19 -1.83 -15.28
CA GLN A 455 -5.27 -2.42 -16.08
C GLN A 455 -4.73 -3.16 -17.31
N THR A 456 -3.77 -2.57 -18.02
CA THR A 456 -3.20 -3.14 -19.24
C THR A 456 -2.44 -4.43 -18.94
N VAL A 457 -1.61 -4.42 -17.89
CA VAL A 457 -0.89 -5.62 -17.43
C VAL A 457 -1.86 -6.69 -16.94
N SER A 458 -2.92 -6.29 -16.22
CA SER A 458 -3.94 -7.24 -15.75
C SER A 458 -4.62 -7.95 -16.92
N LYS A 459 -5.03 -7.21 -17.96
CA LYS A 459 -5.59 -7.79 -19.21
C LYS A 459 -4.61 -8.77 -19.85
N ARG A 460 -3.32 -8.43 -19.91
CA ARG A 460 -2.27 -9.28 -20.50
C ARG A 460 -2.09 -10.59 -19.75
N VAL A 461 -2.02 -10.55 -18.42
CA VAL A 461 -1.75 -11.74 -17.60
C VAL A 461 -2.94 -12.68 -17.53
N THR A 462 -4.16 -12.15 -17.67
CA THR A 462 -5.37 -12.96 -17.74
C THR A 462 -5.72 -13.45 -19.15
N ASP A 463 -4.99 -13.00 -20.18
CA ASP A 463 -5.25 -13.37 -21.57
C ASP A 463 -5.02 -14.88 -21.79
N HIS A 464 -6.04 -15.55 -22.31
CA HIS A 464 -6.04 -16.96 -22.65
C HIS A 464 -4.81 -17.40 -23.46
N LYS A 465 -4.43 -16.61 -24.47
CA LYS A 465 -3.29 -16.91 -25.35
C LYS A 465 -1.95 -16.81 -24.62
N VAL A 466 -1.83 -15.88 -23.67
CA VAL A 466 -0.62 -15.71 -22.86
C VAL A 466 -0.45 -16.87 -21.90
N ILE A 467 -1.53 -17.30 -21.25
CA ILE A 467 -1.52 -18.49 -20.38
C ILE A 467 -1.15 -19.75 -21.17
N LEU A 468 -1.77 -19.96 -22.34
CA LEU A 468 -1.45 -21.11 -23.20
C LEU A 468 0.00 -21.10 -23.68
N LYS A 469 0.50 -19.95 -24.13
CA LYS A 469 1.89 -19.78 -24.59
C LYS A 469 2.89 -20.15 -23.48
N ASN A 470 2.57 -19.84 -22.23
CA ASN A 470 3.46 -20.04 -21.07
C ASN A 470 3.11 -21.30 -20.25
N ALA A 471 2.18 -22.14 -20.69
CA ALA A 471 1.71 -23.34 -19.97
C ALA A 471 2.86 -24.25 -19.49
N ALA A 472 3.81 -24.56 -20.39
CA ALA A 472 4.97 -25.38 -20.06
C ALA A 472 5.90 -24.74 -19.01
N LEU A 473 6.01 -23.41 -18.98
CA LEU A 473 6.81 -22.71 -17.96
C LEU A 473 6.11 -22.77 -16.60
N ILE A 474 4.78 -22.63 -16.58
CA ILE A 474 3.97 -22.73 -15.36
C ILE A 474 4.04 -24.15 -14.78
N ALA A 475 3.88 -25.19 -15.61
CA ALA A 475 3.91 -26.59 -15.16
C ALA A 475 5.27 -27.06 -14.64
N ASN A 476 6.36 -26.42 -15.08
CA ASN A 476 7.74 -26.70 -14.65
C ASN A 476 8.26 -25.74 -13.58
N ALA A 477 7.43 -24.80 -13.10
CA ALA A 477 7.79 -23.87 -12.04
C ALA A 477 7.93 -24.61 -10.69
N THR A 478 8.58 -23.98 -9.71
CA THR A 478 8.51 -24.46 -8.33
C THR A 478 7.07 -24.33 -7.80
N PRO A 479 6.64 -25.17 -6.84
CA PRO A 479 5.29 -25.07 -6.27
C PRO A 479 4.96 -23.66 -5.75
N GLU A 480 5.89 -23.00 -5.07
CA GLU A 480 5.71 -21.65 -4.53
C GLU A 480 5.54 -20.61 -5.66
N LYS A 481 6.27 -20.77 -6.75
CA LYS A 481 6.16 -19.91 -7.93
C LYS A 481 4.82 -20.11 -8.63
N ALA A 482 4.33 -21.35 -8.74
CA ALA A 482 3.01 -21.65 -9.29
C ALA A 482 1.88 -20.99 -8.49
N VAL A 483 1.96 -21.02 -7.15
CA VAL A 483 1.03 -20.29 -6.28
C VAL A 483 1.14 -18.79 -6.44
N GLN A 484 2.35 -18.23 -6.58
CA GLN A 484 2.52 -16.80 -6.87
C GLN A 484 1.82 -16.40 -8.18
N ILE A 485 2.03 -17.17 -9.26
CA ILE A 485 1.40 -16.90 -10.55
C ILE A 485 -0.13 -16.93 -10.41
N ALA A 486 -0.69 -17.92 -9.70
CA ALA A 486 -2.12 -17.99 -9.41
C ALA A 486 -2.61 -16.77 -8.62
N LYS A 487 -1.90 -16.34 -7.58
CA LYS A 487 -2.27 -15.14 -6.80
C LYS A 487 -2.31 -13.87 -7.65
N ILE A 488 -1.30 -13.67 -8.51
CA ILE A 488 -1.23 -12.51 -9.41
C ILE A 488 -2.38 -12.58 -10.43
N TYR A 489 -2.65 -13.75 -11.02
CA TYR A 489 -3.77 -13.94 -11.94
C TYR A 489 -5.12 -13.62 -11.28
N ILE A 490 -5.36 -14.10 -10.06
CA ILE A 490 -6.61 -13.82 -9.33
C ILE A 490 -6.74 -12.33 -9.00
N ALA A 491 -5.65 -11.68 -8.59
CA ALA A 491 -5.64 -10.24 -8.36
C ALA A 491 -5.94 -9.44 -9.64
N ALA A 492 -5.27 -9.77 -10.75
CA ALA A 492 -5.50 -9.17 -12.06
C ALA A 492 -6.94 -9.39 -12.56
N SER A 493 -7.49 -10.60 -12.37
CA SER A 493 -8.86 -10.93 -12.77
C SER A 493 -9.90 -10.08 -12.03
N LYS A 494 -9.68 -9.83 -10.73
CA LYS A 494 -10.54 -8.94 -9.93
C LYS A 494 -10.48 -7.50 -10.42
N GLU A 495 -9.28 -7.01 -10.73
CA GLU A 495 -9.06 -5.63 -11.23
C GLU A 495 -9.85 -5.36 -12.52
N ILE A 496 -9.89 -6.31 -13.45
CA ILE A 496 -10.59 -6.15 -14.73
C ILE A 496 -12.02 -6.73 -14.72
N SER A 497 -12.51 -7.18 -13.56
CA SER A 497 -13.82 -7.83 -13.41
C SER A 497 -14.03 -9.02 -14.39
N LEU A 498 -12.99 -9.84 -14.57
CA LEU A 498 -13.03 -10.98 -15.47
C LEU A 498 -13.86 -12.13 -14.87
N ASN A 499 -14.85 -12.60 -15.62
CA ASN A 499 -15.66 -13.77 -15.29
C ASN A 499 -15.33 -15.01 -16.15
N GLU A 500 -14.28 -14.93 -16.97
CA GLU A 500 -13.88 -16.01 -17.88
C GLU A 500 -13.21 -17.15 -17.10
N VAL A 501 -13.87 -18.30 -17.07
CA VAL A 501 -13.43 -19.46 -16.28
C VAL A 501 -12.39 -20.30 -17.02
N GLU A 502 -12.34 -20.27 -18.35
CA GLU A 502 -11.52 -21.20 -19.14
C GLU A 502 -10.02 -20.95 -18.98
N SER A 503 -9.58 -19.70 -19.07
CA SER A 503 -8.19 -19.31 -18.81
C SER A 503 -7.74 -19.64 -17.38
N ALA A 504 -8.65 -19.50 -16.40
CA ALA A 504 -8.39 -19.87 -15.01
C ALA A 504 -8.23 -21.39 -14.84
N LYS A 505 -9.03 -22.20 -15.53
CA LYS A 505 -8.91 -23.68 -15.53
C LYS A 505 -7.56 -24.12 -16.09
N ILE A 506 -7.16 -23.58 -17.26
CA ILE A 506 -5.87 -23.92 -17.88
C ILE A 506 -4.71 -23.53 -16.97
N LEU A 507 -4.77 -22.35 -16.36
CA LEU A 507 -3.77 -21.93 -15.39
C LEU A 507 -3.71 -22.91 -14.20
N ALA A 508 -4.86 -23.25 -13.63
CA ALA A 508 -4.94 -24.17 -12.49
C ALA A 508 -4.37 -25.56 -12.83
N VAL A 509 -4.68 -26.12 -14.01
CA VAL A 509 -4.11 -27.41 -14.48
C VAL A 509 -2.58 -27.38 -14.45
N ASN A 510 -1.97 -26.32 -14.99
CA ASN A 510 -0.52 -26.19 -15.03
C ASN A 510 0.07 -25.95 -13.63
N CYS A 511 -0.56 -25.15 -12.78
CA CYS A 511 -0.10 -24.95 -11.41
C CYS A 511 -0.18 -26.23 -10.57
N VAL A 512 -1.24 -27.04 -10.72
CA VAL A 512 -1.34 -28.33 -10.01
C VAL A 512 -0.31 -29.32 -10.51
N THR A 513 0.00 -29.31 -11.80
CA THR A 513 1.08 -30.13 -12.37
C THR A 513 2.42 -29.81 -11.70
N ALA A 514 2.72 -28.52 -11.47
CA ALA A 514 3.92 -28.11 -10.73
C ALA A 514 3.92 -28.62 -9.27
N CYS A 515 2.79 -28.52 -8.56
CA CYS A 515 2.67 -29.06 -7.19
C CYS A 515 2.83 -30.58 -7.14
N TYR A 516 2.23 -31.30 -8.10
CA TYR A 516 2.31 -32.76 -8.19
C TYR A 516 3.74 -33.26 -8.38
N ASN A 517 4.52 -32.59 -9.23
CA ASN A 517 5.91 -32.96 -9.51
C ASN A 517 6.79 -32.94 -8.24
N CYS A 518 6.47 -32.10 -7.26
CA CYS A 518 7.17 -32.00 -5.98
C CYS A 518 6.46 -32.73 -4.81
N LYS A 519 5.22 -33.19 -5.00
CA LYS A 519 4.35 -33.79 -3.96
C LYS A 519 4.20 -32.91 -2.71
N ASP A 520 4.00 -31.61 -2.91
CA ASP A 520 3.84 -30.65 -1.81
C ASP A 520 2.36 -30.36 -1.49
N ASP A 521 1.81 -31.13 -0.55
CA ASP A 521 0.41 -31.03 -0.14
C ASP A 521 0.06 -29.68 0.52
N LYS A 522 1.04 -29.01 1.14
CA LYS A 522 0.80 -27.71 1.78
C LYS A 522 0.61 -26.63 0.73
N VAL A 523 1.48 -26.62 -0.28
CA VAL A 523 1.40 -25.65 -1.38
C VAL A 523 0.18 -25.93 -2.26
N MET A 524 -0.20 -27.20 -2.44
CA MET A 524 -1.47 -27.56 -3.08
C MET A 524 -2.67 -26.98 -2.33
N ALA A 525 -2.70 -27.05 -0.99
CA ALA A 525 -3.79 -26.47 -0.21
C ALA A 525 -3.84 -24.93 -0.34
N GLU A 526 -2.69 -24.28 -0.40
CA GLU A 526 -2.60 -22.83 -0.65
C GLU A 526 -3.10 -22.45 -2.06
N LEU A 527 -2.81 -23.27 -3.06
CA LEU A 527 -3.31 -23.10 -4.43
C LEU A 527 -4.85 -23.19 -4.47
N VAL A 528 -5.42 -24.19 -3.78
CA VAL A 528 -6.89 -24.35 -3.67
C VAL A 528 -7.54 -23.13 -3.03
N SER A 529 -6.99 -22.69 -1.91
CA SER A 529 -7.43 -21.48 -1.20
C SER A 529 -7.33 -20.21 -2.06
N THR A 530 -6.32 -20.12 -2.92
CA THR A 530 -6.13 -18.99 -3.84
C THR A 530 -7.25 -18.92 -4.89
N PHE A 531 -7.57 -20.04 -5.55
CA PHE A 531 -8.64 -20.10 -6.56
C PHE A 531 -10.05 -20.02 -5.96
N LYS A 532 -10.23 -20.34 -4.68
CA LYS A 532 -11.51 -20.10 -3.97
C LYS A 532 -11.93 -18.63 -3.98
N GLN A 533 -10.99 -17.70 -4.16
CA GLN A 533 -11.27 -16.27 -4.23
C GLN A 533 -11.71 -15.80 -5.62
N PHE A 534 -11.77 -16.70 -6.61
CA PHE A 534 -12.23 -16.39 -7.95
C PHE A 534 -13.76 -16.22 -7.97
N ILE A 535 -14.25 -15.16 -8.61
CA ILE A 535 -15.66 -14.75 -8.52
C ILE A 535 -16.52 -15.57 -9.48
N GLY A 536 -17.71 -15.99 -9.02
CA GLY A 536 -18.78 -16.47 -9.91
C GLY A 536 -18.69 -17.93 -10.35
N VAL A 537 -17.87 -18.76 -9.70
CA VAL A 537 -17.68 -20.17 -10.06
C VAL A 537 -18.02 -21.09 -8.90
N ASP A 538 -18.72 -22.19 -9.19
CA ASP A 538 -18.89 -23.28 -8.24
C ASP A 538 -17.53 -23.96 -8.00
N GLU A 539 -17.03 -23.85 -6.78
CA GLU A 539 -15.70 -24.36 -6.37
C GLU A 539 -15.56 -25.85 -6.71
N THR A 540 -16.63 -26.63 -6.57
CA THR A 540 -16.60 -28.06 -6.82
C THR A 540 -16.51 -28.35 -8.31
N GLU A 541 -17.40 -27.80 -9.14
CA GLU A 541 -17.33 -27.96 -10.61
C GLU A 541 -16.00 -27.47 -11.19
N PHE A 542 -15.45 -26.38 -10.68
CA PHE A 542 -14.14 -25.87 -11.12
C PHE A 542 -13.04 -26.93 -10.97
N TRP A 543 -12.89 -27.53 -9.79
CA TRP A 543 -11.85 -28.53 -9.54
C TRP A 543 -12.08 -29.85 -10.27
N PHE A 544 -13.35 -30.22 -10.52
CA PHE A 544 -13.68 -31.35 -11.40
C PHE A 544 -13.23 -31.11 -12.84
N ASP A 545 -13.45 -29.91 -13.36
CA ASP A 545 -13.01 -29.52 -14.70
C ASP A 545 -11.49 -29.41 -14.80
N VAL A 546 -10.81 -28.93 -13.76
CA VAL A 546 -9.34 -28.94 -13.68
C VAL A 546 -8.83 -30.38 -13.72
N ALA A 547 -9.37 -31.28 -12.88
CA ALA A 547 -8.98 -32.68 -12.86
C ALA A 547 -9.20 -33.39 -14.22
N LYS A 548 -10.24 -32.99 -14.97
CA LYS A 548 -10.57 -33.56 -16.30
C LYS A 548 -9.49 -33.32 -17.34
N ASN A 549 -8.75 -32.23 -17.18
CA ASN A 549 -7.69 -31.82 -18.09
C ASN A 549 -6.30 -32.28 -17.60
N CYS A 550 -6.24 -33.12 -16.56
CA CYS A 550 -5.02 -33.70 -16.01
C CYS A 550 -4.92 -35.20 -16.33
N ASP A 551 -3.71 -35.74 -16.34
CA ASP A 551 -3.50 -37.20 -16.32
C ASP A 551 -4.05 -37.82 -15.03
N ILE A 552 -4.41 -39.11 -15.07
CA ILE A 552 -5.11 -39.81 -13.97
C ILE A 552 -4.44 -39.65 -12.58
N ASN A 553 -3.11 -39.67 -12.52
CA ASN A 553 -2.38 -39.51 -11.26
C ASN A 553 -2.41 -38.08 -10.73
N ILE A 554 -2.33 -37.09 -11.64
CA ILE A 554 -2.41 -35.67 -11.29
C ILE A 554 -3.86 -35.36 -10.90
N ALA A 555 -4.85 -35.86 -11.64
CA ALA A 555 -6.27 -35.72 -11.31
C ALA A 555 -6.60 -36.28 -9.92
N ALA A 556 -6.06 -37.44 -9.55
CA ALA A 556 -6.17 -37.98 -8.20
C ALA A 556 -5.61 -37.01 -7.15
N TYR A 557 -4.38 -36.54 -7.39
CA TYR A 557 -3.71 -35.58 -6.50
C TYR A 557 -4.47 -34.25 -6.37
N THR A 558 -5.00 -33.72 -7.48
CA THR A 558 -5.82 -32.51 -7.52
C THR A 558 -7.04 -32.64 -6.62
N LEU A 559 -7.81 -33.70 -6.80
CA LEU A 559 -9.06 -33.91 -6.06
C LEU A 559 -8.80 -34.25 -4.59
N ASP A 560 -7.74 -34.99 -4.28
CA ASP A 560 -7.31 -35.24 -2.90
C ASP A 560 -6.90 -33.94 -2.19
N GLY A 561 -6.12 -33.08 -2.86
CA GLY A 561 -5.70 -31.78 -2.33
C GLY A 561 -6.87 -30.80 -2.14
N PHE A 562 -7.83 -30.81 -3.07
CA PHE A 562 -9.09 -30.07 -2.95
C PHE A 562 -9.90 -30.54 -1.73
N LEU A 563 -10.12 -31.84 -1.60
CA LEU A 563 -10.85 -32.44 -0.48
C LEU A 563 -10.20 -32.15 0.87
N ALA A 564 -8.87 -32.14 0.94
CA ALA A 564 -8.14 -31.80 2.15
C ALA A 564 -8.30 -30.32 2.54
N SER A 565 -8.46 -29.44 1.56
CA SER A 565 -8.57 -27.98 1.77
C SER A 565 -10.00 -27.53 2.06
N THR A 566 -10.99 -28.31 1.63
CA THR A 566 -12.42 -27.95 1.73
C THR A 566 -13.21 -29.04 2.46
N ALA A 567 -12.82 -29.26 3.72
CA ALA A 567 -13.36 -30.28 4.63
C ALA A 567 -14.91 -30.26 4.78
N ASP A 568 -15.54 -29.10 4.62
CA ASP A 568 -16.99 -28.93 4.75
C ASP A 568 -17.78 -29.71 3.68
N ILE A 569 -17.20 -29.92 2.50
CA ILE A 569 -17.85 -30.60 1.36
C ILE A 569 -18.26 -32.02 1.73
N VAL A 570 -17.43 -32.71 2.51
CA VAL A 570 -17.69 -34.10 2.95
C VAL A 570 -17.85 -34.17 4.47
N SER A 571 -18.40 -33.12 5.10
CA SER A 571 -18.54 -33.05 6.57
C SER A 571 -19.71 -33.87 7.13
N THR A 572 -20.69 -34.24 6.30
CA THR A 572 -21.86 -35.04 6.70
C THR A 572 -22.04 -36.24 5.80
N GLU A 573 -22.75 -37.25 6.27
CA GLU A 573 -23.09 -38.44 5.48
C GLU A 573 -23.82 -38.07 4.18
N LYS A 574 -24.78 -37.13 4.25
CA LYS A 574 -25.55 -36.67 3.08
C LYS A 574 -24.63 -35.99 2.05
N THR A 575 -23.73 -35.13 2.48
CA THR A 575 -22.84 -34.39 1.58
C THR A 575 -21.72 -35.28 1.03
N LEU A 576 -21.23 -36.25 1.80
CA LEU A 576 -20.34 -37.31 1.33
C LEU A 576 -20.98 -38.13 0.20
N ILE A 577 -22.21 -38.61 0.39
CA ILE A 577 -22.91 -39.41 -0.64
C ILE A 577 -23.08 -38.59 -1.93
N ALA A 578 -23.58 -37.36 -1.82
CA ALA A 578 -23.76 -36.49 -2.98
C ALA A 578 -22.42 -36.22 -3.72
N PHE A 579 -21.33 -36.04 -2.98
CA PHE A 579 -20.01 -35.86 -3.57
C PHE A 579 -19.49 -37.13 -4.25
N CYS A 580 -19.68 -38.31 -3.63
CA CYS A 580 -19.29 -39.60 -4.19
C CYS A 580 -20.11 -39.96 -5.43
N GLU A 581 -21.41 -39.71 -5.45
CA GLU A 581 -22.26 -39.87 -6.65
C GLU A 581 -21.74 -39.00 -7.79
N LYS A 582 -21.33 -37.78 -7.49
CA LYS A 582 -20.73 -36.85 -8.47
C LYS A 582 -19.35 -37.31 -8.95
N LEU A 583 -18.52 -37.88 -8.08
CA LEU A 583 -17.25 -38.52 -8.48
C LEU A 583 -17.52 -39.66 -9.47
N VAL A 584 -18.53 -40.50 -9.22
CA VAL A 584 -18.93 -41.61 -10.11
C VAL A 584 -19.42 -41.06 -11.45
N GLU A 585 -20.34 -40.08 -11.43
CA GLU A 585 -20.88 -39.44 -12.64
C GLU A 585 -19.78 -38.88 -13.54
N LYS A 586 -18.71 -38.33 -12.93
CA LYS A 586 -17.58 -37.73 -13.64
C LYS A 586 -16.42 -38.72 -13.90
N ASN A 587 -16.59 -40.01 -13.62
CA ASN A 587 -15.58 -41.09 -13.79
C ASN A 587 -14.33 -41.00 -12.89
N TYR A 588 -14.46 -40.42 -11.70
CA TYR A 588 -13.40 -40.31 -10.66
C TYR A 588 -13.59 -41.29 -9.50
N GLU A 589 -14.13 -42.48 -9.78
CA GLU A 589 -14.44 -43.50 -8.77
C GLU A 589 -13.22 -43.90 -7.92
N TYR A 590 -12.00 -43.77 -8.48
CA TYR A 590 -10.75 -44.07 -7.78
C TYR A 590 -10.40 -43.09 -6.66
N VAL A 591 -11.08 -41.93 -6.58
CA VAL A 591 -10.91 -40.90 -5.52
C VAL A 591 -11.93 -41.08 -4.38
N VAL A 592 -12.97 -41.92 -4.56
CA VAL A 592 -13.97 -42.23 -3.53
C VAL A 592 -13.34 -42.62 -2.18
N PRO A 593 -12.25 -43.43 -2.11
CA PRO A 593 -11.60 -43.76 -0.84
C PRO A 593 -11.04 -42.53 -0.12
N SER A 594 -10.55 -41.53 -0.85
CA SER A 594 -10.01 -40.29 -0.29
C SER A 594 -11.12 -39.38 0.25
N ALA A 595 -12.27 -39.30 -0.43
CA ALA A 595 -13.45 -38.60 0.08
C ALA A 595 -13.93 -39.21 1.40
N VAL A 596 -14.00 -40.55 1.45
CA VAL A 596 -14.35 -41.32 2.65
C VAL A 596 -13.31 -41.10 3.76
N LYS A 597 -12.01 -41.11 3.44
CA LYS A 597 -10.92 -40.79 4.39
C LYS A 597 -11.12 -39.42 5.03
N GLN A 598 -11.49 -38.40 4.25
CA GLN A 598 -11.69 -37.05 4.80
C GLN A 598 -12.95 -36.94 5.66
N PHE A 599 -14.06 -37.57 5.26
CA PHE A 599 -15.22 -37.71 6.15
C PHE A 599 -14.83 -38.40 7.46
N ILE A 600 -14.08 -39.51 7.38
CA ILE A 600 -13.60 -40.24 8.56
C ILE A 600 -12.77 -39.31 9.42
N ASN A 601 -11.82 -38.54 8.90
CA ASN A 601 -10.99 -37.63 9.71
C ASN A 601 -11.80 -36.53 10.41
N ASN A 602 -12.88 -36.04 9.78
CA ASN A 602 -13.69 -34.93 10.26
C ASN A 602 -14.89 -35.35 11.12
N ALA A 603 -15.28 -36.62 11.11
CA ALA A 603 -16.45 -37.10 11.85
C ALA A 603 -16.32 -36.80 13.36
N LYS A 604 -17.35 -36.21 13.97
CA LYS A 604 -17.29 -35.76 15.38
C LYS A 604 -17.51 -36.90 16.37
N SER A 605 -18.08 -38.01 15.91
CA SER A 605 -18.37 -39.18 16.76
C SER A 605 -18.23 -40.49 15.99
N PHE A 606 -17.98 -41.58 16.71
CA PHE A 606 -17.96 -42.92 16.11
C PHE A 606 -19.32 -43.36 15.56
N SER A 607 -20.42 -42.78 16.04
CA SER A 607 -21.77 -43.03 15.50
C SER A 607 -21.92 -42.58 14.04
N GLU A 608 -21.25 -41.49 13.65
CA GLU A 608 -21.23 -41.04 12.26
C GLU A 608 -20.47 -42.01 11.35
N ILE A 609 -19.39 -42.60 11.86
CA ILE A 609 -18.63 -43.64 11.16
C ILE A 609 -19.42 -44.97 11.11
N GLU A 610 -20.19 -45.31 12.15
CA GLU A 610 -21.03 -46.52 12.17
C GLU A 610 -22.10 -46.46 11.06
N ARG A 611 -22.71 -45.28 10.89
CA ARG A 611 -23.70 -45.03 9.83
C ARG A 611 -23.12 -45.20 8.44
N LEU A 612 -21.85 -44.88 8.23
CA LEU A 612 -21.15 -45.06 6.96
C LEU A 612 -21.27 -46.51 6.44
N PHE A 613 -21.04 -47.49 7.31
CA PHE A 613 -21.10 -48.92 6.97
C PHE A 613 -22.53 -49.48 6.93
N SER A 614 -23.49 -48.76 7.51
CA SER A 614 -24.91 -49.14 7.47
C SER A 614 -25.65 -48.52 6.27
N ASN A 615 -25.02 -47.57 5.57
CA ASN A 615 -25.63 -46.89 4.44
C ASN A 615 -25.50 -47.70 3.14
N LYS A 616 -26.64 -48.14 2.61
CA LYS A 616 -26.70 -48.95 1.39
C LYS A 616 -26.19 -48.21 0.15
N THR A 617 -26.56 -46.94 -0.01
CA THR A 617 -26.15 -46.13 -1.17
C THR A 617 -24.64 -45.99 -1.24
N LEU A 618 -23.99 -45.68 -0.12
CA LEU A 618 -22.53 -45.53 -0.09
C LEU A 618 -21.81 -46.88 -0.27
N SER A 619 -22.38 -47.96 0.26
CA SER A 619 -21.85 -49.33 0.06
C SER A 619 -21.90 -49.77 -1.39
N ASP A 620 -22.89 -49.32 -2.15
CA ASP A 620 -23.00 -49.59 -3.60
C ASP A 620 -21.98 -48.75 -4.40
N ILE A 621 -21.58 -47.58 -3.91
CA ILE A 621 -20.59 -46.70 -4.55
C ILE A 621 -19.13 -47.14 -4.27
N ILE A 622 -18.83 -47.60 -3.06
CA ILE A 622 -17.48 -48.05 -2.70
C ILE A 622 -17.18 -49.40 -3.36
N LYS A 623 -16.18 -49.44 -4.24
CA LYS A 623 -15.74 -50.69 -4.88
C LYS A 623 -15.21 -51.69 -3.85
N LYS A 624 -15.49 -52.98 -4.09
CA LYS A 624 -15.01 -54.08 -3.23
C LYS A 624 -13.50 -54.06 -2.99
N ASP A 625 -12.72 -53.67 -3.99
CA ASP A 625 -11.25 -53.61 -3.91
C ASP A 625 -10.74 -52.45 -3.05
N ASP A 626 -11.57 -51.43 -2.80
CA ASP A 626 -11.21 -50.28 -1.97
C ASP A 626 -11.69 -50.41 -0.51
N ILE A 627 -12.59 -51.36 -0.22
CA ILE A 627 -13.04 -51.66 1.15
C ILE A 627 -11.85 -51.87 2.12
N PRO A 628 -10.79 -52.63 1.78
CA PRO A 628 -9.63 -52.77 2.69
C PRO A 628 -8.95 -51.44 3.02
N LYS A 629 -8.88 -50.50 2.06
CA LYS A 629 -8.30 -49.17 2.30
C LYS A 629 -9.20 -48.34 3.22
N VAL A 630 -10.51 -48.35 2.98
CA VAL A 630 -11.50 -47.64 3.81
C VAL A 630 -11.48 -48.16 5.25
N LEU A 631 -11.48 -49.48 5.44
CA LEU A 631 -11.38 -50.11 6.76
C LEU A 631 -10.09 -49.71 7.47
N LYS A 632 -8.98 -49.59 6.73
CA LYS A 632 -7.70 -49.14 7.29
C LYS A 632 -7.76 -47.70 7.77
N TYR A 633 -8.39 -46.80 7.03
CA TYR A 633 -8.57 -45.40 7.47
C TYR A 633 -9.40 -45.30 8.74
N VAL A 634 -10.41 -46.15 8.91
CA VAL A 634 -11.18 -46.21 10.16
C VAL A 634 -10.34 -46.80 11.29
N ASP A 635 -9.61 -47.89 11.03
CA ASP A 635 -8.73 -48.52 12.02
C ASP A 635 -7.67 -47.53 12.54
N ASP A 636 -7.03 -46.78 11.65
CA ASP A 636 -6.02 -45.77 12.00
C ASP A 636 -6.58 -44.65 12.90
N ARG A 637 -7.90 -44.42 12.89
CA ARG A 637 -8.58 -43.36 13.67
C ARG A 637 -9.14 -43.83 15.01
N ILE A 638 -9.54 -45.09 15.14
CA ILE A 638 -10.20 -45.58 16.36
C ILE A 638 -9.23 -45.75 17.54
N GLY A 639 -9.71 -45.42 18.74
CA GLY A 639 -8.98 -45.59 20.01
C GLY A 639 -9.91 -46.08 21.12
N LEU A 640 -9.45 -46.07 22.39
CA LEU A 640 -10.22 -46.52 23.55
C LEU A 640 -11.28 -45.50 24.01
N ALA A 641 -12.24 -45.21 23.13
CA ALA A 641 -13.32 -44.26 23.38
C ALA A 641 -14.70 -44.94 23.36
N LYS A 642 -15.68 -44.27 23.98
CA LYS A 642 -17.06 -44.76 24.05
C LYS A 642 -17.65 -44.93 22.65
N GLY A 643 -18.01 -46.17 22.29
CA GLY A 643 -18.54 -46.54 20.97
C GLY A 643 -17.54 -47.21 20.02
N ALA A 644 -16.24 -47.25 20.35
CA ALA A 644 -15.22 -47.83 19.49
C ALA A 644 -15.34 -49.36 19.32
N ILE A 645 -15.90 -50.08 20.31
CA ILE A 645 -16.10 -51.54 20.26
C ILE A 645 -16.97 -51.94 19.06
N LYS A 646 -18.07 -51.23 18.82
CA LYS A 646 -18.96 -51.52 17.68
C LYS A 646 -18.27 -51.32 16.33
N ILE A 647 -17.49 -50.25 16.20
CA ILE A 647 -16.71 -49.99 14.98
C ILE A 647 -15.62 -51.04 14.80
N ALA A 648 -14.93 -51.43 15.88
CA ALA A 648 -13.92 -52.48 15.84
C ALA A 648 -14.53 -53.83 15.43
N GLN A 649 -15.75 -54.17 15.89
CA GLN A 649 -16.51 -55.33 15.43
C GLN A 649 -16.77 -55.27 13.92
N ILE A 650 -17.30 -54.15 13.42
CA ILE A 650 -17.56 -53.95 11.98
C ILE A 650 -16.29 -54.14 11.16
N ILE A 651 -15.15 -53.58 11.58
CA ILE A 651 -13.86 -53.75 10.87
C ILE A 651 -13.46 -55.22 10.84
N GLN A 652 -13.54 -55.91 11.98
CA GLN A 652 -13.09 -57.30 12.09
C GLN A 652 -14.02 -58.30 11.40
N GLU A 653 -15.31 -57.99 11.28
CA GLU A 653 -16.30 -58.77 10.51
C GLU A 653 -16.11 -58.61 8.99
N ASN A 654 -15.66 -57.43 8.53
CA ASN A 654 -15.48 -57.11 7.11
C ASN A 654 -14.02 -57.22 6.63
N ARG A 655 -13.10 -57.69 7.48
CA ARG A 655 -11.68 -57.77 7.16
C ARG A 655 -11.39 -58.84 6.10
N THR A 656 -10.37 -58.59 5.28
CA THR A 656 -9.78 -59.60 4.40
C THR A 656 -8.63 -60.32 5.11
N GLU A 657 -8.39 -61.60 4.80
CA GLU A 657 -7.37 -62.41 5.49
C GLU A 657 -5.93 -61.88 5.37
N ARG A 658 -5.65 -61.03 4.37
CA ARG A 658 -4.31 -60.52 4.04
C ARG A 658 -3.98 -59.17 4.67
N THR A 659 -4.95 -58.47 5.27
CA THR A 659 -4.77 -57.12 5.81
C THR A 659 -4.94 -57.14 7.33
N VAL A 660 -4.00 -56.54 8.04
CA VAL A 660 -4.04 -56.41 9.51
C VAL A 660 -4.65 -55.06 9.90
N TYR A 661 -5.51 -55.08 10.91
CA TYR A 661 -6.15 -53.90 11.49
C TYR A 661 -5.86 -53.87 13.00
N PRO A 662 -4.68 -53.35 13.39
CA PRO A 662 -4.21 -53.46 14.77
C PRO A 662 -5.15 -52.80 15.78
N ASN A 663 -5.65 -51.59 15.54
CA ASN A 663 -6.39 -50.85 16.57
C ASN A 663 -7.71 -51.55 16.94
N SER A 664 -8.48 -52.00 15.95
CA SER A 664 -9.69 -52.78 16.15
C SER A 664 -9.42 -54.13 16.81
N ALA A 665 -8.37 -54.85 16.40
CA ALA A 665 -7.97 -56.11 17.03
C ALA A 665 -7.62 -55.93 18.52
N HIS A 666 -7.03 -54.79 18.89
CA HIS A 666 -6.71 -54.49 20.28
C HIS A 666 -7.93 -54.09 21.11
N ILE A 667 -8.84 -53.31 20.53
CA ILE A 667 -10.11 -52.94 21.19
C ILE A 667 -10.94 -54.20 21.48
N LEU A 668 -11.10 -55.11 20.50
CA LEU A 668 -11.86 -56.35 20.71
C LEU A 668 -11.12 -57.36 21.59
N GLY A 669 -9.79 -57.42 21.48
CA GLY A 669 -8.98 -58.25 22.38
C GLY A 669 -9.11 -57.82 23.84
N LEU A 670 -9.18 -56.51 24.09
CA LEU A 670 -9.46 -55.96 25.42
C LEU A 670 -10.89 -56.26 25.88
N ASP A 671 -11.88 -56.06 25.02
CA ASP A 671 -13.28 -56.35 25.33
C ASP A 671 -13.50 -57.81 25.71
N ALA A 672 -12.85 -58.74 25.00
CA ALA A 672 -12.89 -60.17 25.32
C ALA A 672 -12.29 -60.51 26.71
N ILE A 673 -11.26 -59.78 27.14
CA ILE A 673 -10.68 -59.94 28.49
C ILE A 673 -11.62 -59.38 29.55
N ILE A 674 -12.19 -58.19 29.32
CA ILE A 674 -13.05 -57.47 30.27
C ILE A 674 -14.37 -58.22 30.49
N ASN A 675 -15.02 -58.66 29.42
CA ASN A 675 -16.36 -59.26 29.45
C ASN A 675 -16.35 -60.79 29.48
N LYS A 676 -15.21 -61.38 29.83
CA LYS A 676 -15.00 -62.83 29.80
C LYS A 676 -16.09 -63.60 30.55
N SER A 677 -16.73 -64.54 29.84
CA SER A 677 -17.63 -65.53 30.42
C SER A 677 -16.86 -66.72 31.02
N ARG A 678 -17.35 -67.34 32.10
CA ARG A 678 -16.65 -68.49 32.75
C ARG A 678 -16.52 -69.75 31.88
N LYS A 679 -17.14 -69.80 30.69
CA LYS A 679 -17.24 -71.01 29.86
C LYS A 679 -16.39 -70.98 28.59
N GLU A 680 -15.78 -69.84 28.25
CA GLU A 680 -15.05 -69.66 27.00
C GLU A 680 -13.54 -69.60 27.24
N GLU A 681 -12.78 -70.31 26.41
CA GLU A 681 -11.31 -70.29 26.47
C GLU A 681 -10.78 -69.05 25.75
N LEU A 682 -10.09 -68.19 26.49
CA LEU A 682 -9.61 -66.90 25.97
C LEU A 682 -8.57 -67.07 24.84
N SER A 683 -7.85 -68.19 24.83
CA SER A 683 -6.82 -68.50 23.83
C SER A 683 -7.39 -68.63 22.41
N GLU A 684 -8.59 -69.21 22.28
CA GLU A 684 -9.28 -69.39 21.01
C GLU A 684 -9.86 -68.06 20.51
N GLN A 685 -10.51 -67.29 21.40
CA GLN A 685 -11.10 -65.98 21.08
C GLN A 685 -10.04 -64.97 20.62
N LEU A 686 -8.88 -64.94 21.28
CA LEU A 686 -7.81 -63.98 20.96
C LEU A 686 -6.92 -64.42 19.80
N SER A 687 -6.98 -65.69 19.36
CA SER A 687 -6.08 -66.24 18.34
C SER A 687 -6.05 -65.42 17.04
N SER A 688 -7.20 -64.88 16.63
CA SER A 688 -7.35 -64.06 15.43
C SER A 688 -6.82 -62.63 15.58
N PHE A 689 -6.84 -62.08 16.80
CA PHE A 689 -6.31 -60.75 17.13
C PHE A 689 -4.81 -60.78 17.38
N VAL A 690 -4.29 -61.87 17.95
CA VAL A 690 -2.85 -62.10 18.14
C VAL A 690 -2.12 -62.14 16.80
N LYS A 691 -2.72 -62.74 15.76
CA LYS A 691 -2.16 -62.70 14.38
C LYS A 691 -2.06 -61.28 13.80
N GLN A 692 -2.80 -60.33 14.35
CA GLN A 692 -2.79 -58.92 13.95
C GLN A 692 -1.92 -58.05 14.89
N GLY A 693 -1.18 -58.67 15.80
CA GLY A 693 -0.24 -58.00 16.69
C GLY A 693 -0.70 -57.84 18.14
N PHE A 694 -1.93 -58.21 18.50
CA PHE A 694 -2.40 -58.03 19.89
C PHE A 694 -1.53 -58.80 20.93
N PRO A 695 -0.98 -58.16 21.97
CA PRO A 695 -0.92 -56.71 22.23
C PRO A 695 0.42 -56.08 21.77
N SER A 696 0.41 -55.14 20.81
CA SER A 696 1.59 -54.44 20.26
C SER A 696 1.46 -52.91 20.17
N ILE A 697 0.29 -52.31 20.43
CA ILE A 697 0.11 -50.85 20.33
C ILE A 697 0.83 -50.13 21.47
N ASN A 698 1.88 -49.38 21.14
CA ASN A 698 2.62 -48.60 22.14
C ASN A 698 1.94 -47.27 22.47
N ASN A 699 0.76 -47.33 23.10
CA ASN A 699 -0.03 -46.18 23.57
C ASN A 699 -0.38 -46.37 25.05
N ALA A 700 -0.19 -45.34 25.88
CA ALA A 700 -0.36 -45.43 27.33
C ALA A 700 -1.77 -45.83 27.78
N GLU A 701 -2.82 -45.39 27.08
CA GLU A 701 -4.20 -45.78 27.38
C GLU A 701 -4.42 -47.27 27.12
N PHE A 702 -3.96 -47.76 25.96
CA PHE A 702 -4.05 -49.18 25.62
C PHE A 702 -3.25 -50.06 26.58
N ILE A 703 -2.05 -49.64 26.98
CA ILE A 703 -1.21 -50.38 27.93
C ILE A 703 -1.86 -50.43 29.32
N ASN A 704 -2.40 -49.31 29.79
CA ASN A 704 -3.03 -49.21 31.10
C ASN A 704 -4.33 -50.01 31.18
N GLU A 705 -5.19 -49.89 30.16
CA GLU A 705 -6.46 -50.62 30.09
C GLU A 705 -6.21 -52.12 30.00
N PHE A 706 -5.22 -52.55 29.21
CA PHE A 706 -4.80 -53.94 29.10
C PHE A 706 -4.30 -54.51 30.44
N THR A 707 -3.38 -53.80 31.10
CA THR A 707 -2.82 -54.20 32.40
C THR A 707 -3.93 -54.31 33.46
N THR A 708 -4.78 -53.29 33.54
CA THR A 708 -5.91 -53.23 34.47
C THR A 708 -6.91 -54.36 34.21
N SER A 709 -7.20 -54.66 32.94
CA SER A 709 -8.14 -55.71 32.54
C SER A 709 -7.63 -57.10 32.95
N ILE A 710 -6.34 -57.39 32.79
CA ILE A 710 -5.76 -58.67 33.23
C ILE A 710 -5.84 -58.82 34.74
N ILE A 711 -5.50 -57.78 35.50
CA ILE A 711 -5.48 -57.83 36.98
C ILE A 711 -6.89 -57.98 37.55
N LYS A 712 -7.88 -57.33 36.94
CA LYS A 712 -9.29 -57.41 37.38
C LYS A 712 -10.00 -58.68 36.90
N ALA A 713 -9.58 -59.25 35.77
CA ALA A 713 -10.21 -60.43 35.21
C ALA A 713 -9.96 -61.67 36.09
N LYS A 714 -11.00 -62.50 36.26
CA LYS A 714 -10.87 -63.82 36.91
C LYS A 714 -10.34 -64.83 35.90
N LEU A 715 -9.05 -64.73 35.61
CA LEU A 715 -8.35 -65.62 34.68
C LEU A 715 -7.99 -66.95 35.37
N THR A 716 -8.00 -68.05 34.62
CA THR A 716 -7.35 -69.29 35.05
C THR A 716 -5.84 -69.20 34.82
N ASP A 717 -5.04 -70.01 35.52
CA ASP A 717 -3.57 -69.99 35.39
C ASP A 717 -3.12 -70.19 33.94
N LYS A 718 -3.79 -71.06 33.19
CA LYS A 718 -3.48 -71.30 31.76
C LYS A 718 -3.66 -70.05 30.90
N GLU A 719 -4.69 -69.26 31.18
CA GLU A 719 -5.01 -68.04 30.42
C GLU A 719 -4.13 -66.87 30.85
N ALA A 720 -3.85 -66.76 32.16
CA ALA A 720 -2.89 -65.80 32.68
C ALA A 720 -1.50 -66.05 32.07
N VAL A 721 -1.05 -67.31 32.03
CA VAL A 721 0.20 -67.70 31.34
C VAL A 721 0.15 -67.38 29.84
N PHE A 722 -0.97 -67.63 29.16
CA PHE A 722 -1.13 -67.30 27.74
C PHE A 722 -0.94 -65.80 27.46
N LEU A 723 -1.61 -64.94 28.24
CA LEU A 723 -1.52 -63.48 28.09
C LEU A 723 -0.15 -62.95 28.49
N LEU A 724 0.39 -63.41 29.63
CA LEU A 724 1.71 -63.02 30.12
C LEU A 724 2.80 -63.36 29.11
N LYS A 725 2.75 -64.55 28.49
CA LYS A 725 3.68 -64.94 27.43
C LYS A 725 3.67 -63.95 26.27
N ARG A 726 2.55 -63.29 25.99
CA ARG A 726 2.48 -62.28 24.94
C ARG A 726 3.00 -60.93 25.42
N ILE A 727 2.70 -60.53 26.66
CA ILE A 727 3.21 -59.29 27.26
C ILE A 727 4.74 -59.25 27.26
N VAL A 728 5.39 -60.34 27.67
CA VAL A 728 6.86 -60.37 27.78
C VAL A 728 7.55 -60.33 26.40
N LEU A 729 6.83 -60.67 25.33
CA LEU A 729 7.35 -60.65 23.94
C LEU A 729 7.17 -59.29 23.24
N GLN A 730 6.54 -58.33 23.88
CA GLN A 730 6.11 -57.05 23.28
C GLN A 730 7.00 -55.91 23.82
N PRO A 731 6.92 -54.67 23.28
CA PRO A 731 7.81 -53.58 23.68
C PRO A 731 7.90 -53.44 25.21
N ASP A 732 9.10 -53.09 25.72
CA ASP A 732 9.45 -53.02 27.14
C ASP A 732 8.38 -52.35 28.04
N THR A 733 7.52 -51.52 27.46
CA THR A 733 6.42 -50.79 28.07
C THR A 733 5.28 -51.66 28.63
N TYR A 734 4.82 -52.73 27.95
CA TYR A 734 3.70 -53.55 28.42
C TYR A 734 4.08 -54.40 29.64
N PHE A 735 5.23 -55.09 29.56
CA PHE A 735 5.73 -55.91 30.66
C PHE A 735 6.10 -55.07 31.88
N LYS A 736 6.73 -53.91 31.65
CA LYS A 736 7.00 -52.92 32.69
C LYS A 736 5.73 -52.44 33.39
N ALA A 737 4.72 -52.01 32.64
CA ALA A 737 3.46 -51.53 33.22
C ALA A 737 2.78 -52.60 34.08
N PHE A 738 2.75 -53.86 33.59
CA PHE A 738 2.21 -54.98 34.35
C PHE A 738 2.95 -55.23 35.66
N LEU A 739 4.29 -55.22 35.63
CA LEU A 739 5.12 -55.37 36.83
C LEU A 739 4.93 -54.21 37.81
N ILE A 740 4.83 -52.96 37.34
CA ILE A 740 4.58 -51.79 38.19
C ILE A 740 3.24 -51.96 38.94
N GLU A 741 2.17 -52.30 38.22
CA GLU A 741 0.81 -52.38 38.78
C GLU A 741 0.63 -53.59 39.73
N THR A 742 1.26 -54.71 39.43
CA THR A 742 1.24 -55.88 40.34
C THR A 742 2.09 -55.67 41.59
N ASN A 743 3.22 -54.96 41.48
CA ASN A 743 4.07 -54.60 42.62
C ASN A 743 3.41 -53.55 43.54
N SER A 744 2.75 -52.53 42.97
CA SER A 744 2.07 -51.47 43.74
C SER A 744 1.03 -52.02 44.72
N LEU A 745 0.42 -53.17 44.39
CA LEU A 745 -0.55 -53.91 45.19
C LEU A 745 -0.11 -55.36 45.43
N ILE A 746 1.17 -55.58 45.75
CA ILE A 746 1.74 -56.93 45.85
C ILE A 746 0.99 -57.85 46.83
N SER A 747 0.42 -57.31 47.91
CA SER A 747 -0.36 -58.10 48.87
C SER A 747 -1.66 -58.68 48.32
N LYS A 748 -2.16 -58.14 47.20
CA LYS A 748 -3.35 -58.64 46.49
C LYS A 748 -2.99 -59.39 45.21
N ASN A 749 -1.89 -59.01 44.55
CA ASN A 749 -1.52 -59.49 43.22
C ASN A 749 -0.24 -60.34 43.22
N GLY A 750 0.20 -60.84 44.38
CA GLY A 750 1.44 -61.60 44.55
C GLY A 750 1.54 -62.82 43.63
N ASP A 751 0.45 -63.55 43.46
CA ASP A 751 0.40 -64.73 42.57
C ASP A 751 0.62 -64.34 41.10
N LEU A 752 0.06 -63.22 40.64
CA LEU A 752 0.25 -62.71 39.27
C LEU A 752 1.67 -62.15 39.07
N TRP A 753 2.25 -61.54 40.11
CA TRP A 753 3.65 -61.10 40.10
C TRP A 753 4.61 -62.29 39.96
N GLY A 754 4.45 -63.32 40.78
CA GLY A 754 5.22 -64.56 40.71
C GLY A 754 5.07 -65.25 39.35
N LEU A 755 3.84 -65.37 38.87
CA LEU A 755 3.54 -65.98 37.57
C LEU A 755 4.17 -65.20 36.39
N ALA A 756 4.18 -63.87 36.43
CA ALA A 756 4.82 -63.05 35.40
C ALA A 756 6.34 -63.28 35.33
N ILE A 757 6.98 -63.42 36.50
CA ILE A 757 8.41 -63.71 36.62
C ILE A 757 8.71 -65.14 36.15
N SER A 758 7.88 -66.11 36.54
CA SER A 758 7.96 -67.50 36.09
C SER A 758 7.78 -67.65 34.58
N VAL A 759 6.86 -66.88 33.98
CA VAL A 759 6.69 -66.85 32.52
C VAL A 759 7.91 -66.25 31.83
N ALA A 760 8.47 -65.15 32.36
CA ALA A 760 9.66 -64.52 31.80
C ALA A 760 10.92 -65.39 31.92
N SER A 761 11.08 -66.13 33.02
CA SER A 761 12.22 -67.04 33.23
C SER A 761 12.20 -68.23 32.26
N ASN A 762 11.02 -68.65 31.81
CA ASN A 762 10.81 -69.79 30.92
C ASN A 762 10.82 -69.45 29.42
N ILE A 763 11.18 -68.21 29.05
CA ILE A 763 11.39 -67.83 27.64
C ILE A 763 12.61 -68.57 27.09
N LYS A 764 12.46 -69.17 25.90
CA LYS A 764 13.53 -69.93 25.22
C LYS A 764 14.54 -69.05 24.48
N ASP A 765 14.12 -67.85 24.09
CA ASP A 765 14.95 -66.87 23.39
C ASP A 765 15.79 -66.10 24.42
N ASP A 766 17.11 -66.27 24.39
CA ASP A 766 18.04 -65.70 25.37
C ASP A 766 18.09 -64.17 25.32
N ASP A 767 17.92 -63.56 24.14
CA ASP A 767 17.92 -62.11 23.98
C ASP A 767 16.66 -61.49 24.58
N LEU A 768 15.50 -62.10 24.33
CA LEU A 768 14.23 -61.67 24.93
C LEU A 768 14.21 -61.92 26.45
N LYS A 769 14.79 -63.03 26.90
CA LYS A 769 14.95 -63.34 28.33
C LYS A 769 15.85 -62.30 29.02
N GLN A 770 16.94 -61.87 28.38
CA GLN A 770 17.83 -60.82 28.90
C GLN A 770 17.15 -59.44 28.92
N LYS A 771 16.36 -59.11 27.89
CA LYS A 771 15.54 -57.89 27.84
C LYS A 771 14.51 -57.87 28.97
N ALA A 772 13.75 -58.95 29.15
CA ALA A 772 12.77 -59.08 30.23
C ALA A 772 13.43 -58.95 31.62
N ASN A 773 14.62 -59.52 31.81
CA ASN A 773 15.40 -59.37 33.05
C ASN A 773 15.82 -57.92 33.31
N THR A 774 16.18 -57.20 32.25
CA THR A 774 16.53 -55.78 32.34
C THR A 774 15.31 -54.92 32.68
N VAL A 775 14.16 -55.16 32.03
CA VAL A 775 12.89 -54.50 32.34
C VAL A 775 12.48 -54.72 33.79
N LEU A 776 12.57 -55.96 34.28
CA LEU A 776 12.33 -56.31 35.69
C LEU A 776 13.28 -55.54 36.63
N SER A 777 14.58 -55.52 36.33
CA SER A 777 15.57 -54.80 37.12
C SER A 777 15.28 -53.28 37.18
N THR A 778 14.96 -52.66 36.06
CA THR A 778 14.57 -51.24 36.02
C THR A 778 13.25 -50.97 36.74
N THR A 779 12.29 -51.89 36.67
CA THR A 779 11.01 -51.74 37.37
C THR A 779 11.18 -51.84 38.88
N LEU A 780 12.02 -52.77 39.36
CA LEU A 780 12.37 -52.89 40.77
C LEU A 780 13.01 -51.59 41.31
N LEU A 781 13.83 -50.92 40.51
CA LEU A 781 14.43 -49.62 40.84
C LEU A 781 13.42 -48.47 40.90
N GLU A 782 12.40 -48.51 40.05
CA GLU A 782 11.40 -47.44 39.95
C GLU A 782 10.31 -47.56 41.02
N CYS A 783 9.87 -48.77 41.33
CA CYS A 783 8.79 -49.01 42.30
C CYS A 783 9.27 -49.08 43.75
N ASN A 784 10.51 -49.51 43.99
CA ASN A 784 10.99 -49.80 45.35
C ASN A 784 12.12 -48.86 45.76
N GLN A 785 11.91 -48.12 46.84
CA GLN A 785 12.86 -47.12 47.34
C GLN A 785 13.87 -47.68 48.37
N SER A 786 13.82 -48.98 48.68
CA SER A 786 14.77 -49.61 49.62
C SER A 786 15.09 -51.04 49.25
N ILE A 787 16.31 -51.49 49.60
CA ILE A 787 16.77 -52.88 49.44
C ILE A 787 15.82 -53.85 50.14
N LYS A 788 15.30 -53.47 51.32
CA LYS A 788 14.35 -54.28 52.09
C LYS A 788 13.05 -54.54 51.34
N ALA A 789 12.57 -53.58 50.55
CA ALA A 789 11.36 -53.75 49.73
C ALA A 789 11.60 -54.70 48.55
N ILE A 790 12.76 -54.62 47.89
CA ILE A 790 13.13 -55.54 46.79
C ILE A 790 13.28 -56.98 47.31
N ASN A 791 13.93 -57.19 48.45
CA ASN A 791 14.11 -58.54 49.01
C ASN A 791 12.77 -59.15 49.44
N LYS A 792 11.81 -58.35 49.91
CA LYS A 792 10.48 -58.86 50.31
C LYS A 792 9.67 -59.39 49.12
N LEU A 793 9.98 -58.97 47.89
CA LEU A 793 9.32 -59.48 46.69
C LEU A 793 9.79 -60.91 46.34
N GLU A 794 10.89 -61.40 46.92
CA GLU A 794 11.33 -62.80 46.78
C GLU A 794 10.31 -63.79 47.32
N ASP A 795 9.57 -63.41 48.37
CA ASP A 795 8.54 -64.24 49.01
C ASP A 795 7.39 -64.63 48.06
N TYR A 796 7.28 -63.95 46.91
CA TYR A 796 6.24 -64.14 45.91
C TYR A 796 6.77 -64.74 44.60
N VAL A 797 8.03 -65.20 44.55
CA VAL A 797 8.65 -65.78 43.35
C VAL A 797 8.80 -67.29 43.54
N ASP A 798 8.34 -68.06 42.56
CA ASP A 798 8.51 -69.52 42.55
C ASP A 798 10.00 -69.93 42.50
N ASP A 799 10.34 -71.05 43.14
CA ASP A 799 11.71 -71.57 43.22
C ASP A 799 12.37 -71.68 41.82
N ASP A 800 11.62 -72.16 40.83
CA ASP A 800 12.10 -72.36 39.45
C ASP A 800 12.39 -71.03 38.70
N ALA A 801 11.89 -69.91 39.21
CA ALA A 801 12.11 -68.58 38.66
C ALA A 801 13.05 -67.71 39.51
N TYR A 802 13.50 -68.23 40.66
CA TYR A 802 14.29 -67.50 41.65
C TYR A 802 15.62 -66.99 41.07
N ASP A 803 16.36 -67.82 40.33
CA ASP A 803 17.64 -67.42 39.73
C ASP A 803 17.49 -66.25 38.75
N PHE A 804 16.39 -66.25 37.98
CA PHE A 804 16.07 -65.17 37.06
C PHE A 804 15.76 -63.87 37.82
N TYR A 805 14.93 -63.94 38.86
CA TYR A 805 14.63 -62.80 39.73
C TYR A 805 15.87 -62.26 40.44
N SER A 806 16.66 -63.15 41.08
CA SER A 806 17.87 -62.80 41.83
C SER A 806 18.88 -62.06 40.96
N LYS A 807 19.02 -62.44 39.68
CA LYS A 807 19.87 -61.72 38.72
C LYS A 807 19.40 -60.29 38.47
N ALA A 808 18.08 -60.07 38.32
CA ALA A 808 17.51 -58.73 38.13
C ALA A 808 17.57 -57.88 39.42
N ALA A 809 17.29 -58.49 40.57
CA ALA A 809 17.33 -57.86 41.89
C ALA A 809 18.75 -57.42 42.27
N LYS A 810 19.78 -58.26 42.04
CA LYS A 810 21.19 -57.89 42.25
C LYS A 810 21.59 -56.66 41.44
N LYS A 811 21.22 -56.61 40.15
CA LYS A 811 21.48 -55.48 39.25
C LYS A 811 20.78 -54.19 39.74
N ALA A 812 19.56 -54.29 40.24
CA ALA A 812 18.83 -53.16 40.83
C ALA A 812 19.46 -52.69 42.15
N ILE A 813 19.80 -53.61 43.06
CA ILE A 813 20.42 -53.30 44.36
C ILE A 813 21.79 -52.63 44.19
N MET A 814 22.63 -53.11 43.28
CA MET A 814 23.91 -52.45 42.95
C MET A 814 23.69 -51.00 42.50
N THR A 815 22.72 -50.77 41.62
CA THR A 815 22.38 -49.42 41.14
C THR A 815 21.80 -48.52 42.24
N LEU A 816 21.08 -49.06 43.23
CA LEU A 816 20.61 -48.31 44.42
C LEU A 816 21.75 -47.94 45.36
N ASN A 817 22.75 -48.81 45.49
CA ASN A 817 23.94 -48.55 46.31
C ASN A 817 24.86 -47.48 45.68
N ASP A 818 24.89 -47.39 44.35
CA ASP A 818 25.69 -46.42 43.60
C ASP A 818 25.04 -45.02 43.47
N LYS A 819 23.74 -44.88 43.81
CA LYS A 819 23.09 -43.55 43.88
C LYS A 819 23.56 -42.81 45.14
N PRO A 820 24.02 -41.54 45.07
CA PRO A 820 24.39 -40.79 46.26
C PRO A 820 23.16 -40.70 47.19
N LYS A 821 23.32 -41.14 48.44
CA LYS A 821 22.28 -41.01 49.47
C LYS A 821 21.87 -39.54 49.52
N LYS A 822 20.69 -39.19 48.99
CA LYS A 822 20.10 -37.87 49.23
C LYS A 822 19.91 -37.77 50.74
N GLY A 823 20.78 -36.97 51.36
CA GLY A 823 20.71 -36.68 52.80
C GLY A 823 19.34 -36.11 53.16
N LEU A 824 18.96 -36.34 54.40
CA LEU A 824 17.71 -35.96 55.07
C LEU A 824 17.37 -34.45 55.08
N PHE A 825 18.04 -33.59 54.30
CA PHE A 825 17.94 -32.13 54.33
C PHE A 825 17.52 -31.53 52.97
N GLY A 826 16.46 -32.05 52.37
CA GLY A 826 15.86 -31.50 51.14
C GLY A 826 14.36 -31.17 51.27
N PHE A 827 13.81 -31.13 52.49
CA PHE A 827 12.36 -31.05 52.73
C PHE A 827 11.77 -29.63 52.81
N PHE A 828 12.52 -28.58 52.44
CA PHE A 828 11.96 -27.24 52.26
C PHE A 828 12.41 -26.63 50.94
N LYS A 829 11.70 -26.96 49.86
CA LYS A 829 11.27 -26.03 48.78
C LYS A 829 10.54 -26.81 47.68
N LYS A 830 9.23 -26.99 47.84
CA LYS A 830 8.18 -26.48 46.94
C LYS A 830 6.82 -26.77 47.56
#